data_AF-A0A224YJE2-F1
#
_entry.id   AF-A0A224YJE2-F1
#
_cell.length_a   1.000
_cell.length_b   1.000
_cell.length_c   1.000
_cell.angle_alpha   90.00
_cell.angle_beta   90.00
_cell.angle_gamma   90.00
#
_symmetry.space_group_name_H-M   'P 1'
#
loop_
_entity.id
_entity.type
_entity.pdbx_description
1 polymer ?
#
loop_
_entity_poly.entity_id
_entity_poly.type
_entity_poly.pdbx_seq_one_letter_code
_entity_poly.pdbx_strand_id
1 'polypeptide(L)'
;MNLDPLSFALSYISYSVSSLTKKNFKSSVQEISRLVALHGFEAERHLLRCLFSHVDFSGDGKSSGKDFHQTQYLIQEFSSVLSKPNFVSTVCFAIENPLHHQKSLRPSPLLLPHISRVLRLNRVQEVVLGTCLLHSSSADLCNCATQFIRLKLPDLLRSYTDSDSSTQEGDLQDCSPEVLHLLLVELLNKSSEHFGVTNELKESFFENLRKDFPQDRVPVVLAPLLYGEASDVLMVKGMTEPASNMSKPMELSHVDLIKEVGYGFTASVEECRQSLIQMGLRDPGPCMVARVLSMMANTHTGLSEPLQGLGPSATSPWGADKDANTSHVTWNIDIFIQALYDLVPTLNWKEVVGELDFPGFFVKDRQGLKLLWHGLCRGLGSEPFPTDRLYRVWRNPDSQLSLFHQIMKNSDIVCLTDYKYRPVSMEILKALPEDDNRDIANWKSLDLVETLLNLSDKVQYSSHVHDLFKYPVQHCPDLLMLGLLQASGPMQGFRQELLTNLVFVFLSNHPNSAIVLQAAWNVQSHANVVRPLIMHTMADWYMRGGESEQGRLSRILDVAQDLKALSVLLSSNSFPLVIDLACLASRREYLKLDKWLTDKIFEHKEAFIQACVNFLKRRCPQIMGGIVKEENLPKSAQLPAETLATMLSCLQQYAGSVSQELSETILTMSGNCSILLNKPRQPPPGVVKTPRGLEPAFSAASLNPSQAPQQQQQQQQQQQQQQLEVLSSLGSLSMSGPATAQAPPLGVGGGP
;
A
#
# COMPACT_ATOMS: atom_id res chain seq x y z
N MET A 1 -23.72 12.43 -22.85
CA MET A 1 -22.50 12.55 -22.02
C MET A 1 -22.82 12.03 -20.63
N ASN A 2 -22.39 10.81 -20.31
CA ASN A 2 -22.56 10.22 -18.96
C ASN A 2 -21.28 10.48 -18.16
N LEU A 3 -21.23 11.59 -17.43
CA LEU A 3 -20.21 11.79 -16.41
C LEU A 3 -20.64 11.04 -15.15
N ASP A 4 -19.72 10.31 -14.55
CA ASP A 4 -19.86 9.77 -13.19
C ASP A 4 -20.30 10.89 -12.22
N PRO A 5 -21.21 10.63 -11.25
CA PRO A 5 -21.74 11.64 -10.33
C PRO A 5 -20.68 12.54 -9.68
N LEU A 6 -19.52 11.98 -9.31
CA LEU A 6 -18.41 12.75 -8.77
C LEU A 6 -17.78 13.65 -9.84
N SER A 7 -17.51 13.12 -11.03
CA SER A 7 -16.96 13.89 -12.15
C SER A 7 -17.85 15.09 -12.54
N PHE A 8 -19.16 14.92 -12.47
CA PHE A 8 -20.12 16.03 -12.65
C PHE A 8 -20.03 17.05 -11.51
N ALA A 9 -19.98 16.61 -10.25
CA ALA A 9 -19.84 17.49 -9.09
C ALA A 9 -18.54 18.30 -9.13
N LEU A 10 -17.40 17.69 -9.48
CA LEU A 10 -16.13 18.40 -9.63
C LEU A 10 -16.19 19.45 -10.74
N SER A 11 -16.76 19.10 -11.89
CA SER A 11 -16.96 20.04 -13.00
C SER A 11 -17.87 21.21 -12.59
N TYR A 12 -18.92 20.94 -11.82
CA TYR A 12 -19.82 21.96 -11.29
C TYR A 12 -19.11 22.88 -10.28
N ILE A 13 -18.28 22.32 -9.39
CA ILE A 13 -17.47 23.10 -8.44
C ILE A 13 -16.53 24.04 -9.21
N SER A 14 -15.80 23.53 -10.20
CA SER A 14 -14.89 24.35 -11.02
C SER A 14 -15.64 25.49 -11.74
N TYR A 15 -16.77 25.19 -12.37
CA TYR A 15 -17.60 26.20 -13.03
C TYR A 15 -18.14 27.25 -12.03
N SER A 16 -18.67 26.79 -10.90
CA SER A 16 -19.27 27.66 -9.88
C SER A 16 -18.24 28.58 -9.25
N VAL A 17 -17.00 28.11 -8.99
CA VAL A 17 -15.90 28.93 -8.48
C VAL A 17 -15.46 29.98 -9.50
N SER A 18 -15.31 29.60 -10.77
CA SER A 18 -14.90 30.54 -11.83
C SER A 18 -15.93 31.65 -12.09
N SER A 19 -17.22 31.37 -11.85
CA SER A 19 -18.34 32.29 -12.11
C SER A 19 -18.85 33.02 -10.86
N LEU A 20 -18.10 33.02 -9.75
CA LEU A 20 -18.50 33.71 -8.52
C LEU A 20 -18.61 35.22 -8.72
N THR A 21 -19.76 35.76 -8.33
CA THR A 21 -20.12 37.18 -8.35
C THR A 21 -20.93 37.52 -7.11
N LYS A 22 -21.09 38.81 -6.82
CA LYS A 22 -21.93 39.28 -5.70
C LYS A 22 -23.35 38.71 -5.72
N LYS A 23 -23.92 38.46 -6.91
CA LYS A 23 -25.31 38.00 -7.07
C LYS A 23 -25.50 36.52 -6.75
N ASN A 24 -24.53 35.67 -7.12
CA ASN A 24 -24.63 34.22 -6.95
C ASN A 24 -23.79 33.69 -5.78
N PHE A 25 -22.98 34.53 -5.11
CA PHE A 25 -22.07 34.11 -4.05
C PHE A 25 -22.73 33.19 -3.01
N LYS A 26 -23.83 33.63 -2.38
CA LYS A 26 -24.49 32.86 -1.32
C LYS A 26 -25.06 31.53 -1.83
N SER A 27 -25.69 31.52 -2.99
CA SER A 27 -26.29 30.31 -3.57
C SER A 27 -25.22 29.32 -4.05
N SER A 28 -24.17 29.82 -4.71
CA SER A 28 -23.07 29.00 -5.22
C SER A 28 -22.27 28.39 -4.07
N VAL A 29 -21.97 29.15 -3.02
CA VAL A 29 -21.30 28.63 -1.82
C VAL A 29 -22.16 27.54 -1.17
N GLN A 30 -23.46 27.77 -0.96
CA GLN A 30 -24.35 26.78 -0.35
C GLN A 30 -24.42 25.47 -1.16
N GLU A 31 -24.51 25.56 -2.48
CA GLU A 31 -24.56 24.37 -3.34
C GLU A 31 -23.21 23.65 -3.42
N ILE A 32 -22.10 24.39 -3.49
CA ILE A 32 -20.76 23.81 -3.40
C ILE A 32 -20.58 23.08 -2.06
N SER A 33 -20.97 23.68 -0.93
CA SER A 33 -20.90 23.04 0.38
C SER A 33 -21.74 21.75 0.43
N ARG A 34 -22.90 21.72 -0.23
CA ARG A 34 -23.73 20.52 -0.35
C ARG A 34 -23.03 19.42 -1.15
N LEU A 35 -22.38 19.77 -2.26
CA LEU A 35 -21.63 18.82 -3.08
C LEU A 35 -20.39 18.29 -2.34
N VAL A 36 -19.68 19.15 -1.62
CA VAL A 36 -18.55 18.73 -0.77
C VAL A 36 -19.03 17.78 0.33
N ALA A 37 -20.15 18.07 0.99
CA ALA A 37 -20.73 17.18 2.00
C ALA A 37 -21.16 15.81 1.42
N LEU A 38 -21.61 15.77 0.16
CA LEU A 38 -22.04 14.55 -0.51
C LEU A 38 -20.88 13.67 -0.98
N HIS A 39 -19.81 14.28 -1.48
CA HIS A 39 -18.70 13.60 -2.15
C HIS A 39 -17.41 13.51 -1.31
N GLY A 40 -17.39 14.12 -0.11
CA GLY A 40 -16.31 13.98 0.86
C GLY A 40 -15.00 14.68 0.46
N PHE A 41 -13.88 14.10 0.91
CA PHE A 41 -12.56 14.73 0.84
C PHE A 41 -12.07 15.05 -0.58
N GLU A 42 -12.49 14.28 -1.59
CA GLU A 42 -12.07 14.52 -2.98
C GLU A 42 -12.65 15.84 -3.52
N ALA A 43 -13.93 16.11 -3.24
CA ALA A 43 -14.59 17.34 -3.64
C ALA A 43 -14.06 18.56 -2.87
N GLU A 44 -13.74 18.40 -1.58
CA GLU A 44 -13.08 19.44 -0.77
C GLU A 44 -11.69 19.80 -1.31
N ARG A 45 -10.88 18.78 -1.60
CA ARG A 45 -9.55 18.95 -2.21
C ARG A 45 -9.62 19.65 -3.56
N HIS A 46 -10.60 19.28 -4.38
CA HIS A 46 -10.83 19.93 -5.66
C HIS A 46 -11.32 21.39 -5.51
N LEU A 47 -12.23 21.67 -4.57
CA LEU A 47 -12.68 23.02 -4.27
C LEU A 47 -11.51 23.91 -3.88
N LEU A 48 -10.66 23.46 -2.96
CA LEU A 48 -9.51 24.23 -2.51
C LEU A 48 -8.53 24.50 -3.66
N ARG A 49 -8.25 23.48 -4.49
CA ARG A 49 -7.47 23.64 -5.74
C ARG A 49 -8.06 24.69 -6.67
N CYS A 50 -9.38 24.66 -6.92
CA CYS A 50 -10.07 25.63 -7.77
C CYS A 50 -9.93 27.05 -7.20
N LEU A 51 -10.12 27.24 -5.89
CA LEU A 51 -10.02 28.54 -5.24
C LEU A 51 -8.60 29.10 -5.31
N PHE A 52 -7.59 28.31 -4.92
CA PHE A 52 -6.17 28.71 -5.04
C PHE A 52 -5.77 29.03 -6.48
N SER A 53 -6.40 28.40 -7.48
CA SER A 53 -6.08 28.66 -8.88
C SER A 53 -6.69 29.95 -9.45
N HIS A 54 -7.79 30.44 -8.87
CA HIS A 54 -8.50 31.63 -9.36
C HIS A 54 -8.13 32.93 -8.61
N VAL A 55 -7.42 32.82 -7.49
CA VAL A 55 -6.95 33.96 -6.68
C VAL A 55 -5.55 34.39 -7.14
N ASP A 56 -5.33 35.69 -7.33
CA ASP A 56 -4.02 36.23 -7.69
C ASP A 56 -3.18 36.60 -6.46
N PHE A 57 -2.05 35.91 -6.26
CA PHE A 57 -1.11 36.14 -5.16
C PHE A 57 0.06 37.08 -5.53
N SER A 58 0.05 37.70 -6.71
CA SER A 58 1.14 38.57 -7.16
C SER A 58 1.06 40.03 -6.68
N GLY A 59 -0.08 40.48 -6.16
CA GLY A 59 -0.33 41.88 -5.76
C GLY A 59 -0.15 42.20 -4.27
N ASP A 60 -0.37 43.47 -3.91
CA ASP A 60 -0.22 44.03 -2.54
C ASP A 60 -1.27 43.55 -1.51
N GLY A 61 -1.96 42.43 -1.76
CA GLY A 61 -3.02 41.90 -0.88
C GLY A 61 -4.34 42.69 -0.90
N LYS A 62 -4.42 43.76 -1.69
CA LYS A 62 -5.70 44.41 -2.01
C LYS A 62 -6.36 43.62 -3.14
N SER A 63 -7.36 42.81 -2.78
CA SER A 63 -8.18 42.03 -3.71
C SER A 63 -8.50 42.85 -4.95
N SER A 64 -7.95 42.44 -6.09
CA SER A 64 -8.30 43.01 -7.39
C SER A 64 -9.80 42.80 -7.59
N GLY A 65 -10.50 43.77 -8.19
CA GLY A 65 -11.96 43.67 -8.34
C GLY A 65 -12.43 42.44 -9.13
N LYS A 66 -11.53 41.71 -9.80
CA LYS A 66 -11.82 40.56 -10.66
C LYS A 66 -11.95 39.24 -9.90
N ASP A 67 -11.17 39.01 -8.84
CA ASP A 67 -11.14 37.77 -8.05
C ASP A 67 -11.63 37.96 -6.61
N PHE A 68 -12.20 39.13 -6.29
CA PHE A 68 -12.66 39.49 -4.93
C PHE A 68 -13.49 38.39 -4.26
N HIS A 69 -14.49 37.84 -4.97
CA HIS A 69 -15.39 36.85 -4.40
C HIS A 69 -14.71 35.49 -4.20
N GLN A 70 -13.83 35.09 -5.12
CA GLN A 70 -13.01 33.89 -5.00
C GLN A 70 -12.07 34.01 -3.80
N THR A 71 -11.44 35.18 -3.61
CA THR A 71 -10.59 35.47 -2.46
C THR A 71 -11.36 35.43 -1.14
N GLN A 72 -12.56 36.03 -1.08
CA GLN A 72 -13.40 35.94 0.12
C GLN A 72 -13.81 34.49 0.43
N TYR A 73 -14.15 33.69 -0.59
CA TYR A 73 -14.51 32.30 -0.36
C TYR A 73 -13.30 31.46 0.05
N LEU A 74 -12.12 31.73 -0.52
CA LEU A 74 -10.88 31.07 -0.12
C LEU A 74 -10.52 31.36 1.34
N ILE A 75 -10.69 32.60 1.82
CA ILE A 75 -10.47 32.95 3.24
C ILE A 75 -11.40 32.12 4.15
N GLN A 76 -12.68 32.01 3.78
CA GLN A 76 -13.66 31.23 4.53
C GLN A 76 -13.32 29.73 4.55
N GLU A 77 -13.04 29.15 3.39
CA GLU A 77 -12.74 27.72 3.28
C GLU A 77 -11.39 27.36 3.91
N PHE A 78 -10.37 28.19 3.75
CA PHE A 78 -9.08 27.97 4.42
C PHE A 78 -9.24 27.92 5.94
N SER A 79 -10.05 28.82 6.50
CA SER A 79 -10.37 28.82 7.94
C SER A 79 -11.10 27.55 8.39
N SER A 80 -11.98 27.01 7.54
CA SER A 80 -12.73 25.77 7.79
C SER A 80 -11.86 24.51 7.71
N VAL A 81 -10.88 24.48 6.80
CA VAL A 81 -10.02 23.32 6.57
C VAL A 81 -8.89 23.24 7.61
N LEU A 82 -8.50 24.35 8.25
CA LEU A 82 -7.44 24.39 9.27
C LEU A 82 -7.63 23.40 10.43
N SER A 83 -8.87 23.15 10.85
CA SER A 83 -9.20 22.22 11.94
C SER A 83 -9.48 20.78 11.46
N LYS A 84 -9.31 20.48 10.17
CA LYS A 84 -9.60 19.15 9.60
C LYS A 84 -8.34 18.29 9.54
N PRO A 85 -8.44 16.96 9.74
CA PRO A 85 -7.29 16.06 9.77
C PRO A 85 -6.55 15.95 8.43
N ASN A 86 -7.22 16.24 7.31
CA ASN A 86 -6.66 16.22 5.97
C ASN A 86 -6.02 17.56 5.53
N PHE A 87 -5.98 18.58 6.40
CA PHE A 87 -5.48 19.93 6.10
C PHE A 87 -4.17 19.93 5.31
N VAL A 88 -3.15 19.22 5.82
CA VAL A 88 -1.80 19.19 5.23
C VAL A 88 -1.85 18.69 3.78
N SER A 89 -2.50 17.55 3.56
CA SER A 89 -2.61 16.93 2.23
C SER A 89 -3.40 17.79 1.24
N THR A 90 -4.47 18.44 1.69
CA THR A 90 -5.38 19.24 0.86
C THR A 90 -4.71 20.54 0.42
N VAL A 91 -4.03 21.24 1.34
CA VAL A 91 -3.35 22.51 1.06
C VAL A 91 -2.11 22.30 0.19
N CYS A 92 -1.27 21.29 0.50
CA CYS A 92 -0.10 20.98 -0.33
C CYS A 92 -0.52 20.67 -1.77
N PHE A 93 -1.54 19.82 -1.94
CA PHE A 93 -2.05 19.46 -3.27
C PHE A 93 -2.57 20.69 -4.03
N ALA A 94 -3.32 21.57 -3.38
CA ALA A 94 -3.91 22.76 -4.01
C ALA A 94 -2.85 23.76 -4.52
N ILE A 95 -1.73 23.92 -3.79
CA ILE A 95 -0.63 24.84 -4.14
C ILE A 95 0.31 24.21 -5.18
N GLU A 96 0.57 22.90 -5.09
CA GLU A 96 1.46 22.17 -6.02
C GLU A 96 0.83 21.91 -7.39
N ASN A 97 -0.49 21.70 -7.44
CA ASN A 97 -1.20 21.30 -8.64
C ASN A 97 -2.24 22.36 -9.08
N PRO A 98 -1.87 23.63 -9.30
CA PRO A 98 -2.83 24.64 -9.70
C PRO A 98 -3.38 24.37 -11.11
N LEU A 99 -4.53 24.96 -11.45
CA LEU A 99 -5.09 24.93 -12.80
C LEU A 99 -4.21 25.73 -13.78
N HIS A 100 -4.22 25.36 -15.05
CA HIS A 100 -3.28 25.88 -16.08
C HIS A 100 -3.23 27.40 -16.24
N HIS A 101 -4.28 28.14 -15.84
CA HIS A 101 -4.31 29.61 -15.93
C HIS A 101 -3.58 30.30 -14.77
N GLN A 102 -3.28 29.60 -13.67
CA GLN A 102 -2.65 30.19 -12.49
C GLN A 102 -1.14 30.35 -12.72
N LYS A 103 -0.63 31.56 -12.43
CA LYS A 103 0.78 31.92 -12.63
C LYS A 103 1.46 32.45 -11.38
N SER A 104 0.70 32.81 -10.34
CA SER A 104 1.22 33.43 -9.12
C SER A 104 1.72 32.41 -8.08
N LEU A 105 1.21 31.17 -8.11
CA LEU A 105 1.62 30.06 -7.23
C LEU A 105 2.89 29.37 -7.73
N ARG A 106 4.00 30.12 -7.80
CA ARG A 106 5.33 29.56 -8.10
C ARG A 106 6.23 29.62 -6.86
N PRO A 107 7.01 28.57 -6.57
CA PRO A 107 7.95 28.58 -5.44
C PRO A 107 8.85 29.81 -5.50
N SER A 108 8.74 30.67 -4.48
CA SER A 108 9.58 31.84 -4.30
C SER A 108 9.57 32.24 -2.82
N PRO A 109 10.61 32.94 -2.34
CA PRO A 109 10.66 33.39 -0.94
C PRO A 109 9.51 34.31 -0.53
N LEU A 110 8.86 34.98 -1.51
CA LEU A 110 7.74 35.88 -1.29
C LEU A 110 6.37 35.19 -1.35
N LEU A 111 6.31 33.92 -1.77
CA LEU A 111 5.06 33.19 -1.97
C LEU A 111 4.24 33.09 -0.68
N LEU A 112 4.82 32.55 0.40
CA LEU A 112 4.14 32.38 1.68
C LEU A 112 3.73 33.74 2.29
N PRO A 113 4.60 34.77 2.33
CA PRO A 113 4.19 36.11 2.73
C PRO A 113 3.00 36.68 1.94
N HIS A 114 2.92 36.41 0.64
CA HIS A 114 1.82 36.86 -0.21
C HIS A 114 0.54 36.08 0.09
N ILE A 115 0.62 34.75 0.24
CA ILE A 115 -0.51 33.91 0.64
C ILE A 115 -1.04 34.37 2.00
N SER A 116 -0.17 34.58 3.01
CA SER A 116 -0.56 35.07 4.33
C SER A 116 -1.29 36.40 4.27
N ARG A 117 -0.83 37.34 3.43
CA ARG A 117 -1.46 38.65 3.26
C ARG A 117 -2.83 38.56 2.59
N VAL A 118 -2.95 37.76 1.54
CA VAL A 118 -4.21 37.56 0.80
C VAL A 118 -5.25 36.87 1.66
N LEU A 119 -4.84 35.82 2.39
CA LEU A 119 -5.71 35.06 3.28
C LEU A 119 -5.97 35.75 4.62
N ARG A 120 -5.23 36.82 4.93
CA ARG A 120 -5.30 37.56 6.20
C ARG A 120 -5.04 36.67 7.41
N LEU A 121 -4.00 35.84 7.31
CA LEU A 121 -3.63 34.90 8.36
C LEU A 121 -3.14 35.62 9.62
N ASN A 122 -3.55 35.14 10.80
CA ASN A 122 -2.94 35.56 12.06
C ASN A 122 -1.57 34.87 12.27
N ARG A 123 -0.85 35.25 13.33
CA ARG A 123 0.52 34.74 13.57
C ARG A 123 0.57 33.22 13.70
N VAL A 124 -0.42 32.62 14.35
CA VAL A 124 -0.52 31.16 14.51
C VAL A 124 -0.76 30.49 13.15
N GLN A 125 -1.72 30.99 12.36
CA GLN A 125 -2.05 30.46 11.05
C GLN A 125 -0.89 30.60 10.04
N GLU A 126 -0.07 31.66 10.14
CA GLU A 126 1.15 31.78 9.34
C GLU A 126 2.13 30.63 9.63
N VAL A 127 2.37 30.32 10.92
CA VAL A 127 3.24 29.22 11.32
C VAL A 127 2.67 27.86 10.89
N VAL A 128 1.35 27.67 11.03
CA VAL A 128 0.65 26.45 10.58
C VAL A 128 0.75 26.26 9.07
N LEU A 129 0.56 27.33 8.28
CA LEU A 129 0.73 27.29 6.82
C LEU A 129 2.17 26.91 6.45
N GLY A 130 3.17 27.50 7.13
CA GLY A 130 4.57 27.13 6.94
C GLY A 130 4.80 25.65 7.22
N THR A 131 4.36 25.18 8.39
CA THR A 131 4.52 23.78 8.85
C THR A 131 3.86 22.80 7.90
N CYS A 132 2.65 23.11 7.41
CA CYS A 132 1.97 22.34 6.38
C CYS A 132 2.84 22.14 5.13
N LEU A 133 3.47 23.22 4.64
CA LEU A 133 4.24 23.19 3.40
C LEU A 133 5.63 22.53 3.55
N LEU A 134 6.06 22.18 4.77
CA LEU A 134 7.22 21.30 4.96
C LEU A 134 6.96 19.87 4.46
N HIS A 135 5.70 19.44 4.40
CA HIS A 135 5.28 18.13 3.89
C HIS A 135 4.99 18.13 2.39
N SER A 136 5.37 19.20 1.67
CA SER A 136 5.22 19.31 0.23
C SER A 136 6.10 18.28 -0.51
N SER A 137 5.64 17.82 -1.67
CA SER A 137 6.44 16.98 -2.58
C SER A 137 7.50 17.79 -3.36
N SER A 138 7.43 19.13 -3.32
CA SER A 138 8.34 20.03 -4.03
C SER A 138 9.46 20.53 -3.12
N ALA A 139 10.71 20.17 -3.43
CA ALA A 139 11.87 20.59 -2.67
C ALA A 139 12.01 22.13 -2.59
N ASP A 140 11.68 22.84 -3.67
CA ASP A 140 11.74 24.32 -3.70
C ASP A 140 10.70 24.94 -2.76
N LEU A 141 9.50 24.35 -2.68
CA LEU A 141 8.45 24.82 -1.80
C LEU A 141 8.79 24.53 -0.33
N CYS A 142 9.33 23.35 -0.04
CA CYS A 142 9.84 22.99 1.29
C CYS A 142 10.96 23.94 1.74
N ASN A 143 11.86 24.33 0.83
CA ASN A 143 12.92 25.30 1.12
C ASN A 143 12.35 26.70 1.46
N CYS A 144 11.35 27.16 0.70
CA CYS A 144 10.65 28.41 0.99
C CYS A 144 9.92 28.37 2.33
N ALA A 145 9.23 27.25 2.62
CA ALA A 145 8.55 27.01 3.90
C ALA A 145 9.53 27.00 5.08
N THR A 146 10.67 26.34 4.93
CA THR A 146 11.75 26.30 5.93
C THR A 146 12.25 27.72 6.28
N GLN A 147 12.49 28.56 5.27
CA GLN A 147 12.90 29.96 5.48
C GLN A 147 11.81 30.78 6.16
N PHE A 148 10.54 30.55 5.81
CA PHE A 148 9.41 31.25 6.39
C PHE A 148 9.20 30.89 7.87
N ILE A 149 9.28 29.61 8.23
CA ILE A 149 9.14 29.12 9.62
C ILE A 149 10.31 29.61 10.48
N ARG A 150 11.55 29.61 9.96
CA ARG A 150 12.73 30.15 10.67
C ARG A 150 12.54 31.57 11.19
N LEU A 151 11.73 32.37 10.51
CA LEU A 151 11.40 33.74 10.92
C LEU A 151 10.17 33.75 11.84
N LYS A 152 9.08 33.09 11.42
CA LYS A 152 7.76 33.23 12.07
C LYS A 152 7.59 32.42 13.36
N LEU A 153 8.21 31.24 13.46
CA LEU A 153 8.05 30.37 14.63
C LEU A 153 8.70 30.97 15.89
N PRO A 154 9.98 31.41 15.88
CA PRO A 154 10.55 32.06 17.05
C PRO A 154 9.81 33.34 17.46
N ASP A 155 9.33 34.12 16.49
CA ASP A 155 8.57 35.35 16.76
C ASP A 155 7.22 35.06 17.43
N LEU A 156 6.52 34.00 17.01
CA LEU A 156 5.29 33.55 17.65
C LEU A 156 5.54 33.14 19.11
N LEU A 157 6.55 32.29 19.34
CA LEU A 157 6.88 31.80 20.68
C LEU A 157 7.26 32.94 21.63
N ARG A 158 8.16 33.84 21.20
CA ARG A 158 8.53 35.03 21.99
C ARG A 158 7.32 35.90 22.30
N SER A 159 6.47 36.13 21.30
CA SER A 159 5.29 36.97 21.51
C SER A 159 4.33 36.41 22.56
N TYR A 160 4.29 35.08 22.74
CA TYR A 160 3.47 34.40 23.74
C TYR A 160 4.19 34.24 25.09
N THR A 161 5.52 34.13 25.12
CA THR A 161 6.29 34.08 26.38
C THR A 161 6.41 35.43 27.06
N ASP A 162 6.53 36.50 26.27
CA ASP A 162 6.75 37.88 26.74
C ASP A 162 5.43 38.60 27.08
N SER A 163 4.26 37.96 26.89
CA SER A 163 2.97 38.54 27.25
C SER A 163 2.81 38.52 28.77
N ASP A 164 3.27 39.56 29.47
CA ASP A 164 2.84 39.82 30.85
C ASP A 164 1.30 39.87 30.87
N SER A 165 0.73 39.09 31.79
CA SER A 165 -0.65 38.58 31.84
C SER A 165 -1.77 39.63 32.02
N SER A 166 -1.74 40.75 31.31
CA SER A 166 -2.75 41.81 31.47
C SER A 166 -3.23 42.51 30.19
N THR A 167 -2.69 42.28 28.99
CA THR A 167 -3.11 43.13 27.84
C THR A 167 -3.09 42.57 26.42
N GLN A 168 -2.87 41.27 26.19
CA GLN A 168 -3.18 40.64 24.88
C GLN A 168 -3.80 39.26 25.07
N GLU A 169 -5.06 39.22 25.53
CA GLU A 169 -5.93 38.06 25.36
C GLU A 169 -6.14 37.81 23.84
N GLY A 170 -5.97 36.57 23.37
CA GLY A 170 -6.65 36.13 22.15
C GLY A 170 -5.95 35.10 21.25
N ASP A 171 -4.69 35.27 20.85
CA ASP A 171 -4.27 34.61 19.59
C ASP A 171 -4.05 33.07 19.68
N LEU A 172 -3.59 32.54 20.82
CA LEU A 172 -3.35 31.09 21.01
C LEU A 172 -4.45 30.37 21.80
N GLN A 173 -5.21 31.07 22.65
CA GLN A 173 -6.31 30.51 23.42
C GLN A 173 -7.57 30.27 22.57
N ASP A 174 -7.77 31.09 21.54
CA ASP A 174 -8.90 30.96 20.60
C ASP A 174 -8.60 29.95 19.46
N CYS A 175 -7.42 29.34 19.44
CA CYS A 175 -7.06 28.34 18.44
C CYS A 175 -7.68 26.97 18.74
N SER A 176 -8.14 26.28 17.70
CA SER A 176 -8.66 24.91 17.82
C SER A 176 -7.56 23.94 18.32
N PRO A 177 -7.91 22.91 19.11
CA PRO A 177 -6.94 21.92 19.60
C PRO A 177 -6.10 21.27 18.50
N GLU A 178 -6.65 21.10 17.30
CA GLU A 178 -5.96 20.51 16.14
C GLU A 178 -4.81 21.39 15.65
N VAL A 179 -4.99 22.71 15.69
CA VAL A 179 -3.97 23.70 15.30
C VAL A 179 -2.83 23.72 16.32
N LEU A 180 -3.17 23.68 17.61
CA LEU A 180 -2.18 23.58 18.69
C LEU A 180 -1.41 22.26 18.62
N HIS A 181 -2.09 21.15 18.31
CA HIS A 181 -1.46 19.85 18.15
C HIS A 181 -0.41 19.87 17.04
N LEU A 182 -0.73 20.44 15.87
CA LEU A 182 0.24 20.58 14.76
C LEU A 182 1.46 21.41 15.17
N LEU A 183 1.26 22.50 15.91
CA LEU A 183 2.35 23.33 16.42
C LEU A 183 3.23 22.57 17.42
N LEU A 184 2.63 21.85 18.37
CA LEU A 184 3.33 21.09 19.40
C LEU A 184 4.13 19.92 18.84
N VAL A 185 3.57 19.20 17.85
CA VAL A 185 4.29 18.11 17.17
C VAL A 185 5.56 18.64 16.51
N GLU A 186 5.50 19.79 15.85
CA GLU A 186 6.70 20.39 15.23
C GLU A 186 7.72 20.83 16.28
N LEU A 187 7.28 21.41 17.40
CA LEU A 187 8.16 21.84 18.49
C LEU A 187 8.86 20.69 19.22
N LEU A 188 8.18 19.55 19.35
CA LEU A 188 8.73 18.33 19.98
C LEU A 188 9.63 17.53 19.03
N ASN A 189 9.52 17.75 17.72
CA ASN A 189 10.38 17.08 16.75
C ASN A 189 11.82 17.63 16.82
N LYS A 190 12.82 16.76 16.64
CA LYS A 190 14.26 17.12 16.69
C LYS A 190 14.67 18.10 15.58
N SER A 191 13.84 18.26 14.54
CA SER A 191 13.99 19.28 13.50
C SER A 191 13.88 20.71 14.02
N SER A 192 13.18 20.93 15.14
CA SER A 192 12.87 22.27 15.65
C SER A 192 14.08 23.14 16.01
N GLU A 193 15.22 22.53 16.36
CA GLU A 193 16.49 23.24 16.59
C GLU A 193 16.98 23.96 15.32
N HIS A 194 16.62 23.45 14.13
CA HIS A 194 16.99 24.04 12.84
C HIS A 194 16.16 25.28 12.48
N PHE A 195 15.11 25.60 13.26
CA PHE A 195 14.28 26.80 13.07
C PHE A 195 14.67 27.98 13.99
N GLY A 196 15.80 27.88 14.70
CA GLY A 196 16.29 28.96 15.56
C GLY A 196 15.53 29.10 16.88
N VAL A 197 14.88 28.02 17.34
CA VAL A 197 14.17 27.96 18.62
C VAL A 197 15.11 27.36 19.68
N THR A 198 15.47 28.15 20.69
CA THR A 198 16.30 27.69 21.82
C THR A 198 15.49 26.83 22.79
N ASN A 199 16.16 25.90 23.49
CA ASN A 199 15.48 25.05 24.48
C ASN A 199 14.84 25.88 25.62
N GLU A 200 15.48 26.98 26.03
CA GLU A 200 14.92 27.94 27.00
C GLU A 200 13.59 28.54 26.53
N LEU A 201 13.49 28.93 25.25
CA LEU A 201 12.26 29.49 24.68
C LEU A 201 11.16 28.43 24.58
N LYS A 202 11.52 27.18 24.27
CA LYS A 202 10.57 26.07 24.27
C LYS A 202 10.04 25.81 25.68
N GLU A 203 10.91 25.67 26.67
CA GLU A 203 10.53 25.40 28.05
C GLU A 203 9.60 26.50 28.59
N SER A 204 9.97 27.77 28.39
CA SER A 204 9.13 28.92 28.77
C SER A 204 7.76 28.90 28.07
N PHE A 205 7.73 28.57 26.78
CA PHE A 205 6.47 28.41 26.04
C PHE A 205 5.61 27.27 26.59
N PHE A 206 6.19 26.10 26.86
CA PHE A 206 5.48 24.96 27.43
C PHE A 206 4.96 25.27 28.85
N GLU A 207 5.73 26.00 29.67
CA GLU A 207 5.28 26.44 30.99
C GLU A 207 4.07 27.36 30.92
N ASN A 208 4.09 28.37 30.04
CA ASN A 208 2.93 29.26 29.85
C ASN A 208 1.72 28.52 29.26
N LEU A 209 1.95 27.63 28.31
CA LEU A 209 0.87 26.84 27.70
C LEU A 209 0.23 25.85 28.70
N ARG A 210 1.00 25.29 29.64
CA ARG A 210 0.47 24.46 30.75
C ARG A 210 -0.34 25.25 31.76
N LYS A 211 -0.13 26.57 31.90
CA LYS A 211 -0.97 27.46 32.72
C LYS A 211 -2.33 27.67 32.04
N ASP A 212 -2.33 27.87 30.73
CA ASP A 212 -3.53 28.11 29.93
C ASP A 212 -4.37 26.83 29.73
N PHE A 213 -3.72 25.66 29.67
CA PHE A 213 -4.38 24.35 29.54
C PHE A 213 -4.05 23.41 30.71
N PRO A 214 -4.60 23.62 31.92
CA PRO A 214 -4.37 22.74 33.08
C PRO A 214 -4.76 21.28 32.82
N GLN A 215 -4.17 20.33 33.55
CA GLN A 215 -4.40 18.88 33.38
C GLN A 215 -5.89 18.48 33.39
N ASP A 216 -6.74 19.17 34.15
CA ASP A 216 -8.17 18.87 34.24
C ASP A 216 -9.00 19.44 33.06
N ARG A 217 -8.42 20.36 32.27
CA ARG A 217 -9.11 21.10 31.19
C ARG A 217 -8.41 21.03 29.84
N VAL A 218 -7.28 20.32 29.75
CA VAL A 218 -6.55 20.13 28.51
C VAL A 218 -7.33 19.21 27.57
N PRO A 219 -7.50 19.57 26.28
CA PRO A 219 -8.02 18.67 25.28
C PRO A 219 -7.23 17.35 25.22
N VAL A 220 -7.92 16.22 25.10
CA VAL A 220 -7.31 14.86 25.11
C VAL A 220 -6.16 14.72 24.11
N VAL A 221 -6.26 15.37 22.96
CA VAL A 221 -5.25 15.34 21.89
C VAL A 221 -3.96 16.08 22.29
N LEU A 222 -4.03 17.07 23.18
CA LEU A 222 -2.89 17.87 23.63
C LEU A 222 -2.25 17.33 24.91
N ALA A 223 -2.98 16.55 25.71
CA ALA A 223 -2.51 16.05 27.00
C ALA A 223 -1.18 15.26 26.93
N PRO A 224 -0.99 14.33 25.98
CA PRO A 224 0.28 13.59 25.84
C PRO A 224 1.45 14.49 25.45
N LEU A 225 1.19 15.57 24.70
CA LEU A 225 2.23 16.48 24.21
C LEU A 225 2.64 17.50 25.28
N LEU A 226 1.72 17.91 26.16
CA LEU A 226 1.99 18.91 27.20
C LEU A 226 2.49 18.30 28.51
N TYR A 227 2.00 17.11 28.86
CA TYR A 227 2.23 16.46 30.16
C TYR A 227 2.88 15.07 30.06
N GLY A 228 3.49 14.75 28.91
CA GLY A 228 3.99 13.43 28.51
C GLY A 228 5.05 12.74 29.39
N GLU A 229 5.33 13.24 30.59
CA GLU A 229 6.08 12.48 31.62
C GLU A 229 5.19 11.94 32.76
N ALA A 230 3.89 12.28 32.80
CA ALA A 230 2.98 11.82 33.85
C ALA A 230 1.56 11.60 33.32
N SER A 231 1.33 10.56 32.51
CA SER A 231 -0.02 10.00 32.35
C SER A 231 -0.01 8.56 31.85
N ASP A 232 0.48 7.66 32.71
CA ASP A 232 0.15 6.23 32.66
C ASP A 232 -0.96 5.86 33.68
N VAL A 233 -1.76 6.84 34.14
CA VAL A 233 -2.60 6.68 35.36
C VAL A 233 -4.12 6.78 35.15
N LEU A 234 -4.65 7.09 33.96
CA LEU A 234 -6.10 7.35 33.83
C LEU A 234 -7.01 6.26 33.22
N MET A 235 -6.63 4.98 33.27
CA MET A 235 -7.64 3.90 33.13
C MET A 235 -7.53 2.70 34.08
N VAL A 236 -6.61 2.70 35.05
CA VAL A 236 -6.56 1.61 36.06
C VAL A 236 -6.22 2.18 37.44
N LYS A 237 -7.25 2.60 38.20
CA LYS A 237 -7.35 2.43 39.68
C LYS A 237 -8.57 3.16 40.25
N GLY A 238 -9.68 2.43 40.34
CA GLY A 238 -10.43 2.45 41.60
C GLY A 238 -9.62 1.65 42.62
N MET A 239 -9.55 2.17 43.86
CA MET A 239 -8.87 1.62 45.05
C MET A 239 -7.48 2.23 45.36
N THR A 240 -7.54 3.30 46.17
CA THR A 240 -6.82 3.52 47.45
C THR A 240 -5.32 3.22 47.53
N GLU A 241 -4.48 4.25 47.53
CA GLU A 241 -3.78 4.83 48.71
C GLU A 241 -2.86 5.99 48.28
N PRO A 242 -2.56 6.99 49.16
CA PRO A 242 -1.93 8.24 48.75
C PRO A 242 -0.41 8.13 48.65
N ALA A 243 0.14 8.69 47.58
CA ALA A 243 1.56 8.86 47.34
C ALA A 243 2.17 9.92 48.26
N SER A 244 3.38 9.67 48.76
CA SER A 244 4.26 10.67 49.35
C SER A 244 5.47 10.90 48.44
N ASN A 245 5.58 12.15 47.97
CA ASN A 245 6.71 12.90 47.39
C ASN A 245 8.11 12.29 47.56
N MET A 246 8.96 12.35 46.53
CA MET A 246 9.87 13.49 46.30
C MET A 246 10.73 13.27 45.05
N SER A 247 11.00 14.37 44.35
CA SER A 247 12.01 14.52 43.31
C SER A 247 13.37 13.95 43.74
N LYS A 248 13.93 13.08 42.90
CA LYS A 248 15.33 12.66 42.97
C LYS A 248 16.08 13.17 41.73
N PRO A 249 17.37 13.53 41.87
CA PRO A 249 18.22 13.91 40.75
C PRO A 249 18.39 12.72 39.81
N MET A 250 18.62 12.98 38.53
CA MET A 250 18.85 12.02 37.45
C MET A 250 19.76 10.85 37.90
N GLU A 251 19.17 9.72 38.32
CA GLU A 251 19.89 8.49 38.59
C GLU A 251 20.34 7.94 37.22
N LEU A 252 21.65 7.87 36.98
CA LEU A 252 22.23 7.23 35.80
C LEU A 252 21.65 5.81 35.66
N SER A 253 21.15 5.46 34.47
CA SER A 253 20.66 4.11 34.21
C SER A 253 21.81 3.11 34.40
N HIS A 254 21.56 1.97 35.05
CA HIS A 254 22.56 0.91 35.23
C HIS A 254 23.22 0.45 33.92
N VAL A 255 22.52 0.62 32.80
CA VAL A 255 23.04 0.32 31.44
C VAL A 255 24.12 1.33 31.02
N ASP A 256 23.98 2.60 31.39
CA ASP A 256 24.96 3.65 31.10
C ASP A 256 26.21 3.48 31.95
N LEU A 257 26.07 3.06 33.22
CA LEU A 257 27.21 2.71 34.07
C LEU A 257 28.04 1.56 33.49
N ILE A 258 27.39 0.49 33.01
CA ILE A 258 28.10 -0.63 32.36
C ILE A 258 28.82 -0.14 31.10
N LYS A 259 28.18 0.74 30.32
CA LYS A 259 28.76 1.34 29.12
C LYS A 259 29.98 2.22 29.44
N GLU A 260 29.97 2.96 30.55
CA GLU A 260 31.08 3.79 31.01
C GLU A 260 32.30 2.97 31.47
N VAL A 261 32.07 1.82 32.11
CA VAL A 261 33.16 0.89 32.47
C VAL A 261 33.86 0.34 31.21
N GLY A 262 33.12 0.21 30.11
CA GLY A 262 33.64 -0.24 28.82
C GLY A 262 33.98 -1.73 28.80
N TYR A 263 34.77 -2.16 27.80
CA TYR A 263 35.00 -3.59 27.53
C TYR A 263 35.64 -4.38 28.68
N GLY A 264 36.36 -3.68 29.57
CA GLY A 264 36.95 -4.27 30.78
C GLY A 264 35.91 -4.86 31.74
N PHE A 265 34.64 -4.45 31.66
CA PHE A 265 33.54 -5.05 32.41
C PHE A 265 33.37 -6.56 32.15
N THR A 266 33.76 -7.02 30.97
CA THR A 266 33.70 -8.43 30.56
C THR A 266 35.09 -9.07 30.47
N ALA A 267 36.08 -8.58 31.22
CA ALA A 267 37.44 -9.14 31.22
C ALA A 267 37.52 -10.53 31.90
N SER A 268 36.83 -10.71 33.03
CA SER A 268 36.70 -11.98 33.74
C SER A 268 35.29 -12.16 34.33
N VAL A 269 34.91 -13.41 34.63
CA VAL A 269 33.58 -13.73 35.20
C VAL A 269 33.45 -13.14 36.60
N GLU A 270 34.51 -13.24 37.39
CA GLU A 270 34.57 -12.76 38.77
C GLU A 270 34.44 -11.24 38.84
N GLU A 271 35.17 -10.49 38.00
CA GLU A 271 35.11 -9.02 37.95
C GLU A 271 33.76 -8.53 37.42
N CYS A 272 33.20 -9.20 36.41
CA CYS A 272 31.87 -8.88 35.88
C CYS A 272 30.80 -9.06 36.96
N ARG A 273 30.83 -10.21 37.67
CA ARG A 273 29.91 -10.51 38.78
C ARG A 273 30.06 -9.52 39.93
N GLN A 274 31.30 -9.19 40.30
CA GLN A 274 31.55 -8.25 41.39
C GLN A 274 31.11 -6.83 41.03
N SER A 275 31.30 -6.40 39.79
CA SER A 275 30.82 -5.11 39.28
C SER A 275 29.29 -5.03 39.26
N LEU A 276 28.59 -6.10 38.83
CA LEU A 276 27.13 -6.19 38.90
C LEU A 276 26.63 -6.01 40.35
N ILE A 277 27.26 -6.68 41.31
CA ILE A 277 26.90 -6.57 42.73
C ILE A 277 27.18 -5.15 43.28
N GLN A 278 28.30 -4.54 42.90
CA GLN A 278 28.68 -3.18 43.33
C GLN A 278 27.73 -2.12 42.76
N MET A 279 27.21 -2.32 41.55
CA MET A 279 26.20 -1.47 40.92
C MET A 279 24.78 -1.70 41.47
N GLY A 280 24.60 -2.52 42.51
CA GLY A 280 23.29 -2.80 43.10
C GLY A 280 22.44 -3.82 42.35
N LEU A 281 22.96 -4.42 41.28
CA LEU A 281 22.28 -5.43 40.47
C LEU A 281 22.47 -6.83 41.09
N ARG A 282 21.95 -7.06 42.30
CA ARG A 282 22.00 -8.39 42.93
C ARG A 282 21.03 -9.40 42.32
N ASP A 283 19.96 -8.92 41.67
CA ASP A 283 18.98 -9.72 40.94
C ASP A 283 18.56 -8.98 39.65
N PRO A 284 19.40 -8.95 38.60
CA PRO A 284 19.05 -8.33 37.33
C PRO A 284 17.86 -9.03 36.67
N GLY A 285 16.72 -8.35 36.63
CA GLY A 285 15.52 -8.84 35.94
C GLY A 285 15.68 -8.93 34.42
N PRO A 286 14.79 -9.66 33.72
CA PRO A 286 14.87 -9.89 32.27
C PRO A 286 14.99 -8.62 31.41
N CYS A 287 14.27 -7.56 31.80
CA CYS A 287 14.32 -6.26 31.12
C CYS A 287 15.70 -5.61 31.14
N MET A 288 16.41 -5.70 32.27
CA MET A 288 17.76 -5.17 32.39
C MET A 288 18.73 -5.94 31.50
N VAL A 289 18.65 -7.27 31.51
CA VAL A 289 19.51 -8.13 30.69
C VAL A 289 19.30 -7.85 29.19
N ALA A 290 18.05 -7.72 28.74
CA ALA A 290 17.72 -7.36 27.37
C ALA A 290 18.34 -6.01 26.95
N ARG A 291 18.26 -5.00 27.83
CA ARG A 291 18.86 -3.68 27.58
C ARG A 291 20.38 -3.72 27.54
N VAL A 292 21.04 -4.47 28.43
CA VAL A 292 22.50 -4.63 28.41
C VAL A 292 22.97 -5.34 27.14
N LEU A 293 22.29 -6.43 26.73
CA LEU A 293 22.61 -7.13 25.49
C LEU A 293 22.46 -6.22 24.27
N SER A 294 21.41 -5.41 24.22
CA SER A 294 21.21 -4.40 23.17
C SER A 294 22.28 -3.31 23.20
N MET A 295 22.68 -2.84 24.39
CA MET A 295 23.78 -1.88 24.55
C MET A 295 25.09 -2.46 24.03
N MET A 296 25.44 -3.68 24.45
CA MET A 296 26.66 -4.38 24.01
C MET A 296 26.67 -4.59 22.49
N ALA A 297 25.53 -4.97 21.90
CA ALA A 297 25.38 -5.10 20.45
C ALA A 297 25.66 -3.79 19.70
N ASN A 298 25.17 -2.65 20.21
CA ASN A 298 25.34 -1.34 19.57
C ASN A 298 26.68 -0.65 19.85
N THR A 299 27.38 -1.08 20.89
CA THR A 299 28.67 -0.52 21.34
C THR A 299 29.81 -1.52 21.20
N HIS A 300 29.66 -2.52 20.33
CA HIS A 300 30.71 -3.51 20.06
C HIS A 300 31.99 -2.89 19.50
N THR A 301 31.91 -1.64 19.02
CA THR A 301 33.00 -0.77 18.59
C THR A 301 32.75 0.66 19.10
N GLY A 302 33.80 1.46 19.25
CA GLY A 302 33.69 2.90 19.50
C GLY A 302 33.67 3.36 20.96
N LEU A 303 33.85 2.45 21.93
CA LEU A 303 34.18 2.84 23.31
C LEU A 303 35.68 3.17 23.40
N SER A 304 36.02 4.39 23.81
CA SER A 304 37.39 4.79 24.14
C SER A 304 37.85 4.15 25.46
N GLU A 305 39.16 4.03 25.67
CA GLU A 305 39.74 3.45 26.90
C GLU A 305 39.11 4.04 28.18
N PRO A 306 38.95 3.22 29.23
CA PRO A 306 38.28 3.64 30.45
C PRO A 306 38.96 4.87 31.06
N LEU A 307 38.15 5.86 31.45
CA LEU A 307 38.58 6.96 32.29
C LEU A 307 39.18 6.37 33.59
N GLN A 308 40.50 6.49 33.74
CA GLN A 308 41.21 6.18 34.98
C GLN A 308 40.67 7.08 36.11
N GLY A 309 39.67 6.60 36.83
CA GLY A 309 39.12 7.33 37.96
C GLY A 309 37.81 6.75 38.41
N LEU A 310 37.86 5.61 39.12
CA LEU A 310 36.97 5.20 40.22
C LEU A 310 37.29 3.75 40.60
N GLY A 311 38.40 3.55 41.31
CA GLY A 311 38.75 2.30 41.98
C GLY A 311 39.67 2.59 43.17
N PRO A 312 39.53 1.90 44.33
CA PRO A 312 40.31 2.22 45.51
C PRO A 312 41.74 1.68 45.38
N SER A 313 42.70 2.60 45.52
CA SER A 313 44.11 2.43 45.91
C SER A 313 44.76 1.05 45.77
N ALA A 314 45.73 0.93 44.87
CA ALA A 314 46.88 0.04 45.04
C ALA A 314 48.17 0.78 44.68
N THR A 315 48.80 1.37 45.69
CA THR A 315 50.22 1.76 45.65
C THR A 315 51.08 0.49 45.60
N SER A 316 51.81 0.28 44.51
CA SER A 316 53.08 -0.47 44.52
C SER A 316 53.94 -0.01 43.35
N PRO A 317 55.10 0.62 43.63
CA PRO A 317 56.11 0.89 42.62
C PRO A 317 57.03 -0.33 42.53
N TRP A 318 57.46 -0.66 41.30
CA TRP A 318 58.44 -1.71 40.90
C TRP A 318 57.82 -3.03 40.39
N GLY A 319 58.00 -3.27 39.08
CA GLY A 319 57.64 -4.51 38.41
C GLY A 319 57.34 -4.29 36.93
N ALA A 320 58.36 -3.93 36.15
CA ALA A 320 58.24 -3.93 34.69
C ALA A 320 58.25 -5.39 34.19
N ASP A 321 57.07 -5.99 34.06
CA ASP A 321 56.86 -7.13 33.17
C ASP A 321 56.00 -6.68 31.99
N LYS A 322 56.66 -6.60 30.84
CA LYS A 322 56.02 -6.65 29.52
C LYS A 322 55.37 -8.03 29.42
N ASP A 323 54.06 -8.11 29.55
CA ASP A 323 53.18 -9.05 28.81
C ASP A 323 51.74 -8.98 29.35
N ALA A 324 50.95 -8.02 28.86
CA ALA A 324 49.48 -8.04 28.95
C ALA A 324 48.86 -7.04 27.95
N ASN A 325 49.17 -7.18 26.65
CA ASN A 325 48.46 -6.44 25.60
C ASN A 325 47.23 -7.24 25.13
N THR A 326 46.25 -7.43 26.02
CA THR A 326 44.89 -7.88 25.63
C THR A 326 43.89 -6.79 25.98
N SER A 327 44.02 -5.64 25.31
CA SER A 327 42.93 -4.69 25.22
C SER A 327 41.77 -5.37 24.51
N HIS A 328 40.73 -5.76 25.27
CA HIS A 328 39.51 -6.29 24.69
C HIS A 328 38.91 -5.22 23.76
N VAL A 329 38.92 -5.48 22.46
CA VAL A 329 38.41 -4.54 21.43
C VAL A 329 36.88 -4.58 21.33
N THR A 330 36.23 -5.54 22.00
CA THR A 330 34.78 -5.75 21.97
C THR A 330 34.31 -6.51 23.23
N TRP A 331 33.00 -6.54 23.46
CA TRP A 331 32.36 -7.20 24.59
C TRP A 331 32.50 -8.73 24.55
N ASN A 332 32.84 -9.36 25.68
CA ASN A 332 32.80 -10.82 25.83
C ASN A 332 31.46 -11.25 26.43
N ILE A 333 30.55 -11.65 25.55
CA ILE A 333 29.19 -12.05 25.92
C ILE A 333 29.20 -13.35 26.74
N ASP A 334 30.06 -14.31 26.44
CA ASP A 334 30.10 -15.58 27.18
C ASP A 334 30.44 -15.35 28.66
N ILE A 335 31.34 -14.41 28.96
CA ILE A 335 31.68 -14.00 30.32
C ILE A 335 30.48 -13.33 31.01
N PHE A 336 29.79 -12.42 30.32
CA PHE A 336 28.61 -11.74 30.86
C PHE A 336 27.48 -12.73 31.17
N ILE A 337 27.17 -13.63 30.24
CA ILE A 337 26.13 -14.65 30.41
C ILE A 337 26.49 -15.61 31.54
N GLN A 338 27.77 -16.04 31.64
CA GLN A 338 28.22 -16.90 32.74
C GLN A 338 28.09 -16.19 34.11
N ALA A 339 28.47 -14.92 34.21
CA ALA A 339 28.31 -14.14 35.43
C ALA A 339 26.82 -13.99 35.84
N LEU A 340 25.92 -13.86 34.87
CA LEU A 340 24.47 -13.85 35.13
C LEU A 340 23.94 -15.20 35.62
N TYR A 341 24.42 -16.31 35.05
CA TYR A 341 24.05 -17.65 35.53
C TYR A 341 24.50 -17.89 36.97
N ASP A 342 25.70 -17.44 37.33
CA ASP A 342 26.24 -17.59 38.68
C ASP A 342 25.49 -16.70 39.70
N LEU A 343 24.97 -15.56 39.26
CA LEU A 343 24.29 -14.58 40.11
C LEU A 343 22.78 -14.84 40.24
N VAL A 344 22.11 -15.17 39.13
CA VAL A 344 20.66 -15.40 39.04
C VAL A 344 20.37 -16.66 38.22
N PRO A 345 20.54 -17.88 38.81
CA PRO A 345 20.23 -19.13 38.12
C PRO A 345 18.76 -19.27 37.71
N THR A 346 17.86 -18.51 38.33
CA THR A 346 16.41 -18.54 38.10
C THR A 346 15.95 -17.60 36.99
N LEU A 347 16.86 -16.91 36.29
CA LEU A 347 16.52 -15.96 35.24
C LEU A 347 15.83 -16.66 34.06
N ASN A 348 14.63 -16.18 33.71
CA ASN A 348 13.89 -16.70 32.57
C ASN A 348 14.33 -16.02 31.27
N TRP A 349 15.18 -16.70 30.50
CA TRP A 349 15.69 -16.22 29.23
C TRP A 349 14.63 -16.07 28.14
N LYS A 350 13.49 -16.77 28.23
CA LYS A 350 12.37 -16.54 27.31
C LYS A 350 11.74 -15.17 27.50
N GLU A 351 11.68 -14.71 28.74
CA GLU A 351 11.23 -13.35 29.06
C GLU A 351 12.27 -12.32 28.63
N VAL A 352 13.59 -12.62 28.70
CA VAL A 352 14.64 -11.73 28.16
C VAL A 352 14.41 -11.45 26.67
N VAL A 353 14.07 -12.47 25.87
CA VAL A 353 13.73 -12.29 24.45
C VAL A 353 12.46 -11.45 24.28
N GLY A 354 11.45 -11.65 25.15
CA GLY A 354 10.24 -10.83 25.15
C GLY A 354 10.49 -9.37 25.50
N GLU A 355 11.42 -9.11 26.41
CA GLU A 355 11.78 -7.78 26.89
C GLU A 355 12.72 -7.00 25.95
N LEU A 356 13.04 -7.52 24.76
CA LEU A 356 13.67 -6.73 23.68
C LEU A 356 12.72 -5.64 23.14
N ASP A 357 11.43 -5.75 23.43
CA ASP A 357 10.40 -4.76 23.14
C ASP A 357 10.45 -3.56 24.10
N PHE A 358 11.49 -2.73 23.98
CA PHE A 358 11.63 -1.49 24.75
C PHE A 358 11.99 -0.27 23.87
N PRO A 359 11.63 0.94 24.30
CA PRO A 359 11.96 2.16 23.56
C PRO A 359 13.48 2.34 23.39
N GLY A 360 13.93 2.54 22.16
CA GLY A 360 15.35 2.75 21.84
C GLY A 360 16.13 1.46 21.54
N PHE A 361 15.50 0.29 21.58
CA PHE A 361 16.10 -0.91 21.01
C PHE A 361 16.29 -0.74 19.50
N PHE A 362 17.51 -1.01 19.03
CA PHE A 362 17.90 -0.94 17.62
C PHE A 362 19.10 -1.86 17.38
N VAL A 363 19.24 -2.41 16.16
CA VAL A 363 20.42 -3.18 15.77
C VAL A 363 21.13 -2.46 14.63
N LYS A 364 22.31 -1.89 14.93
CA LYS A 364 23.05 -1.05 13.98
C LYS A 364 23.62 -1.78 12.77
N ASP A 365 24.25 -2.94 13.00
CA ASP A 365 25.00 -3.63 11.95
C ASP A 365 25.11 -5.14 12.18
N ARG A 366 25.85 -5.78 11.29
CA ARG A 366 26.00 -7.24 11.21
C ARG A 366 26.67 -7.80 12.46
N GLN A 367 27.66 -7.09 13.00
CA GLN A 367 28.40 -7.54 14.17
C GLN A 367 27.54 -7.39 15.43
N GLY A 368 26.76 -6.31 15.53
CA GLY A 368 25.77 -6.14 16.59
C GLY A 368 24.72 -7.25 16.60
N LEU A 369 24.19 -7.63 15.42
CA LEU A 369 23.26 -8.76 15.32
C LEU A 369 23.90 -10.07 15.79
N LYS A 370 25.14 -10.36 15.33
CA LYS A 370 25.86 -11.58 15.73
C LYS A 370 26.03 -11.67 17.24
N LEU A 371 26.42 -10.56 17.88
CA LEU A 371 26.59 -10.47 19.32
C LEU A 371 25.27 -10.66 20.07
N LEU A 372 24.23 -9.91 19.70
CA LEU A 372 22.91 -10.03 20.30
C LEU A 372 22.39 -11.47 20.21
N TRP A 373 22.43 -12.06 19.01
CA TRP A 373 21.90 -13.39 18.77
C TRP A 373 22.69 -14.48 19.48
N HIS A 374 24.03 -14.36 19.52
CA HIS A 374 24.89 -15.24 20.32
C HIS A 374 24.53 -15.17 21.81
N GLY A 375 24.35 -13.97 22.38
CA GLY A 375 23.97 -13.80 23.78
C GLY A 375 22.63 -14.42 24.12
N LEU A 376 21.62 -14.21 23.27
CA LEU A 376 20.30 -14.82 23.45
C LEU A 376 20.35 -16.36 23.37
N CYS A 377 21.05 -16.92 22.37
CA CYS A 377 21.19 -18.37 22.23
C CYS A 377 21.98 -18.98 23.39
N ARG A 378 23.06 -18.32 23.83
CA ARG A 378 23.88 -18.77 24.96
C ARG A 378 23.10 -18.73 26.28
N GLY A 379 22.30 -17.69 26.47
CA GLY A 379 21.39 -17.54 27.61
C GLY A 379 20.25 -18.56 27.61
N LEU A 380 19.68 -18.91 26.46
CA LEU A 380 18.68 -19.98 26.37
C LEU A 380 19.29 -21.38 26.56
N GLY A 381 20.56 -21.56 26.23
CA GLY A 381 21.27 -22.83 26.40
C GLY A 381 20.65 -23.94 25.55
N SER A 382 20.04 -24.94 26.21
CA SER A 382 19.33 -26.03 25.54
C SER A 382 17.85 -25.77 25.30
N GLU A 383 17.30 -24.65 25.79
CA GLU A 383 15.90 -24.31 25.59
C GLU A 383 15.63 -23.91 24.13
N PRO A 384 14.47 -24.29 23.56
CA PRO A 384 14.09 -23.83 22.23
C PRO A 384 13.89 -22.32 22.22
N PHE A 385 14.31 -21.66 21.15
CA PHE A 385 14.14 -20.22 20.98
C PHE A 385 12.65 -19.85 21.00
N PRO A 386 12.23 -18.84 21.80
CA PRO A 386 10.83 -18.46 21.97
C PRO A 386 10.35 -17.61 20.77
N THR A 387 10.05 -18.27 19.65
CA THR A 387 9.59 -17.59 18.43
C THR A 387 8.25 -16.87 18.63
N ASP A 388 7.42 -17.28 19.59
CA ASP A 388 6.19 -16.59 19.98
C ASP A 388 6.46 -15.16 20.50
N ARG A 389 7.59 -14.95 21.18
CA ARG A 389 7.99 -13.61 21.68
C ARG A 389 8.54 -12.71 20.57
N LEU A 390 9.13 -13.30 19.53
CA LEU A 390 9.65 -12.58 18.38
C LEU A 390 8.54 -12.10 17.44
N TYR A 391 7.57 -12.97 17.13
CA TYR A 391 6.52 -12.71 16.13
C TYR A 391 5.25 -12.03 16.68
N ARG A 392 5.08 -11.93 18.01
CA ARG A 392 3.99 -11.14 18.62
C ARG A 392 4.05 -9.68 18.17
N VAL A 393 2.94 -8.96 18.30
CA VAL A 393 2.93 -7.51 18.06
C VAL A 393 3.68 -6.81 19.19
N TRP A 394 4.78 -6.13 18.86
CA TRP A 394 5.56 -5.35 19.82
C TRP A 394 4.90 -3.99 20.09
N ARG A 395 5.07 -3.48 21.32
CA ARG A 395 4.73 -2.11 21.70
C ARG A 395 5.59 -1.10 20.94
N ASN A 396 6.84 -1.45 20.67
CA ASN A 396 7.82 -0.66 19.93
C ASN A 396 8.04 -1.25 18.52
N PRO A 397 7.24 -0.85 17.51
CA PRO A 397 7.33 -1.39 16.15
C PRO A 397 8.65 -1.04 15.44
N ASP A 398 9.25 0.13 15.72
CA ASP A 398 10.59 0.52 15.22
C ASP A 398 11.64 -0.52 15.59
N SER A 399 11.62 -0.94 16.86
CA SER A 399 12.54 -1.91 17.43
C SER A 399 12.38 -3.27 16.76
N GLN A 400 11.14 -3.74 16.62
CA GLN A 400 10.83 -4.99 15.95
C GLN A 400 11.25 -4.97 14.47
N LEU A 401 10.96 -3.87 13.76
CA LEU A 401 11.33 -3.72 12.36
C LEU A 401 12.85 -3.65 12.17
N SER A 402 13.57 -2.96 13.05
CA SER A 402 15.04 -2.88 12.98
C SER A 402 15.70 -4.26 13.12
N LEU A 403 15.17 -5.11 13.99
CA LEU A 403 15.63 -6.48 14.17
C LEU A 403 15.38 -7.30 12.91
N PHE A 404 14.14 -7.30 12.40
CA PHE A 404 13.81 -8.05 11.18
C PHE A 404 14.60 -7.54 9.98
N HIS A 405 14.78 -6.23 9.83
CA HIS A 405 15.58 -5.68 8.74
C HIS A 405 17.02 -6.23 8.76
N GLN A 406 17.64 -6.29 9.94
CA GLN A 406 19.00 -6.80 10.06
C GLN A 406 19.08 -8.32 9.92
N ILE A 407 18.08 -9.07 10.38
CA ILE A 407 17.99 -10.52 10.17
C ILE A 407 17.86 -10.83 8.68
N MET A 408 16.95 -10.16 7.97
CA MET A 408 16.72 -10.38 6.54
C MET A 408 17.92 -10.00 5.67
N LYS A 409 18.74 -9.04 6.13
CA LYS A 409 19.98 -8.65 5.45
C LYS A 409 21.15 -9.61 5.72
N ASN A 410 21.08 -10.42 6.78
CA ASN A 410 22.16 -11.30 7.24
C ASN A 410 21.63 -12.70 7.59
N SER A 411 20.92 -13.32 6.65
CA SER A 411 20.29 -14.64 6.85
C SER A 411 21.31 -15.77 7.09
N ASP A 412 22.59 -15.54 6.79
CA ASP A 412 23.68 -16.45 7.08
C ASP A 412 24.05 -16.48 8.58
N ILE A 413 23.79 -15.40 9.32
CA ILE A 413 23.93 -15.35 10.78
C ILE A 413 22.68 -15.92 11.45
N VAL A 414 21.51 -15.44 11.04
CA VAL A 414 20.22 -15.81 11.63
C VAL A 414 19.27 -16.27 10.53
N CYS A 415 19.00 -17.57 10.49
CA CYS A 415 17.95 -18.11 9.65
C CYS A 415 16.74 -18.45 10.53
N LEU A 416 15.61 -17.79 10.29
CA LEU A 416 14.38 -17.95 11.07
C LEU A 416 13.79 -19.36 10.96
N THR A 417 14.14 -20.10 9.90
CA THR A 417 13.73 -21.50 9.72
C THR A 417 14.54 -22.48 10.57
N ASP A 418 15.64 -22.05 11.18
CA ASP A 418 16.41 -22.89 12.11
C ASP A 418 15.65 -23.09 13.44
N TYR A 419 14.60 -22.29 13.67
CA TYR A 419 13.75 -22.31 14.87
C TYR A 419 12.35 -22.84 14.56
N LYS A 420 11.48 -22.98 15.57
CA LYS A 420 10.11 -23.41 15.33
C LYS A 420 9.31 -22.32 14.60
N TYR A 421 8.81 -22.62 13.41
CA TYR A 421 7.99 -21.73 12.60
C TYR A 421 6.78 -22.44 11.99
N ARG A 422 5.78 -21.69 11.54
CA ARG A 422 4.69 -22.19 10.69
C ARG A 422 5.11 -22.12 9.22
N PRO A 423 5.29 -23.26 8.52
CA PRO A 423 5.72 -23.24 7.12
C PRO A 423 4.59 -22.83 6.18
N VAL A 424 4.95 -22.10 5.11
CA VAL A 424 4.08 -21.90 3.95
C VAL A 424 3.93 -23.24 3.22
N SER A 425 2.69 -23.69 2.98
CA SER A 425 2.45 -24.90 2.18
C SER A 425 2.82 -24.66 0.72
N MET A 426 3.77 -25.45 0.22
CA MET A 426 4.32 -25.40 -1.14
C MET A 426 4.01 -26.66 -1.96
N GLU A 427 3.20 -27.58 -1.44
CA GLU A 427 2.96 -28.93 -2.00
C GLU A 427 2.47 -28.91 -3.46
N ILE A 428 1.87 -27.81 -3.87
CA ILE A 428 1.32 -27.63 -5.20
C ILE A 428 2.38 -27.21 -6.24
N LEU A 429 3.54 -26.70 -5.82
CA LEU A 429 4.55 -26.18 -6.75
C LEU A 429 5.25 -27.32 -7.49
N LYS A 430 5.40 -27.17 -8.81
CA LYS A 430 6.12 -28.15 -9.65
C LYS A 430 7.62 -27.89 -9.68
N ALA A 431 8.01 -26.62 -9.77
CA ALA A 431 9.38 -26.18 -9.59
C ALA A 431 9.49 -25.55 -8.21
N LEU A 432 10.24 -26.16 -7.30
CA LEU A 432 10.45 -25.57 -5.97
C LEU A 432 11.48 -24.44 -6.05
N PRO A 433 11.33 -23.38 -5.23
CA PRO A 433 12.38 -22.39 -5.05
C PRO A 433 13.69 -23.04 -4.59
N GLU A 434 14.83 -22.41 -4.88
CA GLU A 434 16.14 -22.92 -4.47
C GLU A 434 16.23 -23.10 -2.95
N ASP A 435 16.41 -24.35 -2.49
CA ASP A 435 16.39 -24.69 -1.07
C ASP A 435 17.64 -24.24 -0.30
N ASP A 436 18.77 -24.08 -0.99
CA ASP A 436 20.07 -23.74 -0.38
C ASP A 436 20.23 -22.26 -0.05
N ASN A 437 19.36 -21.39 -0.59
CA ASN A 437 19.45 -19.95 -0.37
C ASN A 437 18.77 -19.55 0.95
N ARG A 438 19.59 -19.26 1.97
CA ARG A 438 19.11 -18.82 3.30
C ARG A 438 18.25 -17.56 3.27
N ASP A 439 18.45 -16.66 2.31
CA ASP A 439 17.62 -15.47 2.14
C ASP A 439 16.21 -15.82 1.67
N ILE A 440 16.05 -16.87 0.86
CA ILE A 440 14.74 -17.41 0.45
C ILE A 440 14.11 -18.23 1.59
N ALA A 441 14.92 -18.99 2.34
CA ALA A 441 14.44 -19.85 3.41
C ALA A 441 13.62 -19.08 4.46
N ASN A 442 14.04 -17.88 4.85
CA ASN A 442 13.31 -17.04 5.81
C ASN A 442 11.84 -16.78 5.39
N TRP A 443 11.57 -16.66 4.10
CA TRP A 443 10.21 -16.43 3.55
C TRP A 443 9.32 -17.69 3.57
N LYS A 444 9.87 -18.86 3.92
CA LYS A 444 9.07 -20.06 4.21
C LYS A 444 8.30 -19.93 5.52
N SER A 445 8.67 -18.98 6.39
CA SER A 445 7.97 -18.70 7.64
C SER A 445 6.73 -17.84 7.41
N LEU A 446 5.55 -18.42 7.63
CA LEU A 446 4.29 -17.69 7.60
C LEU A 446 4.20 -16.66 8.74
N ASP A 447 4.81 -16.97 9.89
CA ASP A 447 4.88 -16.05 11.02
C ASP A 447 5.59 -14.74 10.64
N LEU A 448 6.70 -14.83 9.89
CA LEU A 448 7.41 -13.65 9.38
C LEU A 448 6.51 -12.82 8.46
N VAL A 449 5.85 -13.45 7.49
CA VAL A 449 4.98 -12.77 6.52
C VAL A 449 3.85 -12.04 7.24
N GLU A 450 3.19 -12.70 8.20
CA GLU A 450 2.11 -12.10 8.99
C GLU A 450 2.61 -10.94 9.87
N THR A 451 3.75 -11.09 10.55
CA THR A 451 4.33 -10.01 11.37
C THR A 451 4.69 -8.79 10.54
N LEU A 452 5.32 -8.96 9.36
CA LEU A 452 5.66 -7.84 8.47
C LEU A 452 4.40 -7.17 7.89
N LEU A 453 3.36 -7.93 7.55
CA LEU A 453 2.08 -7.36 7.13
C LEU A 453 1.45 -6.51 8.24
N ASN A 454 1.44 -7.00 9.49
CA ASN A 454 0.93 -6.23 10.64
C ASN A 454 1.74 -4.94 10.89
N LEU A 455 3.06 -4.96 10.64
CA LEU A 455 3.90 -3.76 10.75
C LEU A 455 3.61 -2.74 9.64
N SER A 456 3.22 -3.21 8.45
CA SER A 456 2.90 -2.34 7.30
C SER A 456 1.65 -1.48 7.50
N ASP A 457 0.73 -1.88 8.38
CA ASP A 457 -0.50 -1.14 8.68
C ASP A 457 -0.24 0.23 9.31
N LYS A 458 0.94 0.42 9.90
CA LYS A 458 1.37 1.68 10.50
C LYS A 458 2.05 2.53 9.43
N VAL A 459 1.40 3.64 9.04
CA VAL A 459 1.82 4.53 7.94
C VAL A 459 3.30 4.92 7.99
N GLN A 460 3.84 5.18 9.20
CA GLN A 460 5.24 5.56 9.39
C GLN A 460 6.26 4.50 8.93
N TYR A 461 5.89 3.22 8.96
CA TYR A 461 6.80 2.11 8.67
C TYR A 461 6.56 1.45 7.32
N SER A 462 5.46 1.82 6.65
CA SER A 462 5.06 1.25 5.36
C SER A 462 6.23 1.24 4.36
N SER A 463 6.94 2.35 4.13
CA SER A 463 8.05 2.39 3.17
C SER A 463 9.17 1.38 3.47
N HIS A 464 9.56 1.24 4.73
CA HIS A 464 10.62 0.34 5.17
C HIS A 464 10.20 -1.13 5.04
N VAL A 465 8.92 -1.43 5.31
CA VAL A 465 8.37 -2.78 5.11
C VAL A 465 8.27 -3.10 3.61
N HIS A 466 7.85 -2.15 2.77
CA HIS A 466 7.84 -2.32 1.32
C HIS A 466 9.23 -2.70 0.79
N ASP A 467 10.30 -2.09 1.32
CA ASP A 467 11.67 -2.40 0.92
C ASP A 467 12.05 -3.86 1.23
N LEU A 468 11.58 -4.43 2.34
CA LEU A 468 11.82 -5.84 2.68
C LEU A 468 11.15 -6.80 1.69
N PHE A 469 9.94 -6.47 1.21
CA PHE A 469 9.21 -7.31 0.25
C PHE A 469 9.73 -7.20 -1.20
N LYS A 470 10.62 -6.25 -1.53
CA LYS A 470 11.20 -6.17 -2.89
C LYS A 470 11.98 -7.42 -3.27
N TYR A 471 12.74 -7.98 -2.33
CA TYR A 471 13.55 -9.18 -2.57
C TYR A 471 12.68 -10.42 -2.92
N PRO A 472 11.71 -10.85 -2.08
CA PRO A 472 10.90 -12.03 -2.39
C PRO A 472 10.02 -11.85 -3.64
N VAL A 473 9.56 -10.63 -3.96
CA VAL A 473 8.82 -10.37 -5.22
C VAL A 473 9.68 -10.68 -6.46
N GLN A 474 11.00 -10.50 -6.39
CA GLN A 474 11.91 -10.75 -7.51
C GLN A 474 12.47 -12.16 -7.53
N HIS A 475 12.79 -12.73 -6.37
CA HIS A 475 13.55 -13.97 -6.26
C HIS A 475 12.70 -15.21 -5.94
N CYS A 476 11.59 -15.06 -5.22
CA CYS A 476 10.70 -16.17 -4.86
C CYS A 476 9.21 -15.75 -4.88
N PRO A 477 8.70 -15.25 -6.03
CA PRO A 477 7.35 -14.71 -6.13
C PRO A 477 6.25 -15.76 -5.86
N ASP A 478 6.51 -17.04 -6.14
CA ASP A 478 5.58 -18.15 -5.94
C ASP A 478 5.45 -18.51 -4.46
N LEU A 479 6.57 -18.61 -3.75
CA LEU A 479 6.58 -18.74 -2.29
C LEU A 479 5.83 -17.58 -1.63
N LEU A 480 6.14 -16.35 -2.04
CA LEU A 480 5.51 -15.16 -1.48
C LEU A 480 3.99 -15.14 -1.74
N MET A 481 3.55 -15.43 -2.97
CA MET A 481 2.13 -15.48 -3.30
C MET A 481 1.39 -16.51 -2.41
N LEU A 482 1.95 -17.71 -2.24
CA LEU A 482 1.35 -18.73 -1.39
C LEU A 482 1.33 -18.32 0.09
N GLY A 483 2.39 -17.67 0.59
CA GLY A 483 2.42 -17.12 1.94
C GLY A 483 1.36 -16.03 2.16
N LEU A 484 1.23 -15.10 1.21
CA LEU A 484 0.21 -14.04 1.25
C LEU A 484 -1.22 -14.57 1.13
N LEU A 485 -1.44 -15.73 0.51
CA LEU A 485 -2.77 -16.35 0.45
C LEU A 485 -3.13 -17.11 1.74
N GLN A 486 -2.13 -17.71 2.39
CA GLN A 486 -2.29 -18.53 3.60
C GLN A 486 -2.29 -17.70 4.90
N ALA A 487 -1.81 -16.45 4.86
CA ALA A 487 -1.78 -15.57 6.03
C ALA A 487 -3.17 -15.33 6.63
N SER A 488 -3.28 -15.46 7.95
CA SER A 488 -4.52 -15.43 8.73
C SER A 488 -5.07 -14.02 9.03
N GLY A 489 -4.38 -12.96 8.59
CA GLY A 489 -4.80 -11.56 8.76
C GLY A 489 -5.87 -11.09 7.75
N PRO A 490 -6.43 -9.89 7.95
CA PRO A 490 -7.34 -9.27 6.98
C PRO A 490 -6.64 -8.95 5.65
N MET A 491 -7.44 -8.77 4.60
CA MET A 491 -6.95 -8.40 3.26
C MET A 491 -6.80 -6.87 3.15
N GLN A 492 -5.81 -6.30 3.84
CA GLN A 492 -5.52 -4.86 3.88
C GLN A 492 -4.86 -4.35 2.59
N GLY A 493 -4.78 -3.02 2.42
CA GLY A 493 -4.31 -2.35 1.20
C GLY A 493 -2.95 -2.84 0.72
N PHE A 494 -1.94 -2.90 1.59
CA PHE A 494 -0.60 -3.35 1.21
C PHE A 494 -0.56 -4.82 0.76
N ARG A 495 -1.29 -5.71 1.44
CA ARG A 495 -1.42 -7.11 1.02
C ARG A 495 -2.06 -7.24 -0.35
N GLN A 496 -3.11 -6.45 -0.64
CA GLN A 496 -3.74 -6.41 -1.96
C GLN A 496 -2.80 -5.84 -3.03
N GLU A 497 -2.01 -4.82 -2.71
CA GLU A 497 -1.00 -4.27 -3.61
C GLU A 497 0.05 -5.32 -3.97
N LEU A 498 0.60 -6.03 -2.97
CA LEU A 498 1.55 -7.13 -3.19
C LEU A 498 0.95 -8.25 -4.05
N LEU A 499 -0.27 -8.69 -3.76
CA LEU A 499 -0.97 -9.70 -4.55
C LEU A 499 -1.17 -9.23 -5.99
N THR A 500 -1.55 -7.97 -6.20
CA THR A 500 -1.71 -7.38 -7.54
C THR A 500 -0.41 -7.39 -8.32
N ASN A 501 0.69 -6.98 -7.68
CA ASN A 501 2.03 -7.00 -8.28
C ASN A 501 2.48 -8.42 -8.64
N LEU A 502 2.21 -9.40 -7.77
CA LEU A 502 2.54 -10.80 -8.03
C LEU A 502 1.68 -11.40 -9.14
N VAL A 503 0.39 -11.05 -9.22
CA VAL A 503 -0.46 -11.47 -10.34
C VAL A 503 0.10 -10.94 -11.67
N PHE A 504 0.63 -9.71 -11.74
CA PHE A 504 1.34 -9.25 -12.94
C PHE A 504 2.54 -10.12 -13.30
N VAL A 505 3.33 -10.55 -12.31
CA VAL A 505 4.46 -11.47 -12.52
C VAL A 505 3.97 -12.81 -13.07
N PHE A 506 2.88 -13.39 -12.53
CA PHE A 506 2.37 -14.69 -13.01
C PHE A 506 1.58 -14.64 -14.32
N LEU A 507 1.02 -13.48 -14.69
CA LEU A 507 0.48 -13.25 -16.03
C LEU A 507 1.61 -13.17 -17.07
N SER A 508 2.81 -12.78 -16.65
CA SER A 508 4.03 -12.89 -17.45
C SER A 508 4.58 -14.34 -17.47
N ASN A 509 5.79 -14.53 -17.98
CA ASN A 509 6.39 -15.84 -18.19
C ASN A 509 7.04 -16.36 -16.89
N HIS A 510 6.34 -17.21 -16.13
CA HIS A 510 6.88 -17.88 -14.93
C HIS A 510 6.49 -19.38 -14.95
N PRO A 511 7.41 -20.31 -14.57
CA PRO A 511 7.17 -21.76 -14.65
C PRO A 511 5.96 -22.23 -13.83
N ASN A 512 5.76 -21.66 -12.63
CA ASN A 512 4.65 -22.00 -11.75
C ASN A 512 3.37 -21.16 -11.96
N SER A 513 3.29 -20.31 -12.99
CA SER A 513 2.15 -19.38 -13.18
C SER A 513 0.78 -20.05 -13.12
N ALA A 514 0.58 -21.15 -13.84
CA ALA A 514 -0.72 -21.81 -13.92
C ALA A 514 -1.18 -22.33 -12.55
N ILE A 515 -0.27 -22.93 -11.79
CA ILE A 515 -0.61 -23.57 -10.51
C ILE A 515 -0.82 -22.53 -9.41
N VAL A 516 0.03 -21.51 -9.36
CA VAL A 516 -0.08 -20.44 -8.37
C VAL A 516 -1.36 -19.63 -8.58
N LEU A 517 -1.70 -19.28 -9.82
CA LEU A 517 -2.96 -18.59 -10.13
C LEU A 517 -4.18 -19.47 -9.84
N GLN A 518 -4.10 -20.77 -10.12
CA GLN A 518 -5.15 -21.72 -9.77
C GLN A 518 -5.34 -21.82 -8.26
N ALA A 519 -4.25 -21.81 -7.49
CA ALA A 519 -4.32 -21.78 -6.03
C ALA A 519 -4.99 -20.50 -5.55
N ALA A 520 -4.54 -19.33 -6.04
CA ALA A 520 -5.10 -18.03 -5.72
C ALA A 520 -6.60 -17.94 -6.01
N TRP A 521 -7.05 -18.49 -7.13
CA TRP A 521 -8.46 -18.49 -7.53
C TRP A 521 -9.36 -19.37 -6.64
N ASN A 522 -8.80 -20.47 -6.13
CA ASN A 522 -9.52 -21.46 -5.33
C ASN A 522 -9.43 -21.23 -3.82
N VAL A 523 -8.70 -20.21 -3.36
CA VAL A 523 -8.68 -19.85 -1.94
C VAL A 523 -10.10 -19.50 -1.50
N GLN A 524 -10.60 -20.22 -0.49
CA GLN A 524 -11.91 -19.96 0.10
C GLN A 524 -11.86 -18.74 1.02
N SER A 525 -10.78 -18.63 1.80
CA SER A 525 -10.44 -17.45 2.59
C SER A 525 -10.21 -16.24 1.67
N HIS A 526 -10.95 -15.15 1.88
CA HIS A 526 -10.85 -13.93 1.08
C HIS A 526 -11.20 -14.10 -0.43
N ALA A 527 -11.95 -15.13 -0.83
CA ALA A 527 -12.36 -15.34 -2.23
C ALA A 527 -13.03 -14.10 -2.87
N ASN A 528 -13.82 -13.37 -2.07
CA ASN A 528 -14.52 -12.15 -2.47
C ASN A 528 -13.59 -10.97 -2.79
N VAL A 529 -12.31 -11.05 -2.41
CA VAL A 529 -11.30 -10.03 -2.70
C VAL A 529 -10.31 -10.53 -3.75
N VAL A 530 -9.79 -11.75 -3.60
CA VAL A 530 -8.75 -12.29 -4.48
C VAL A 530 -9.26 -12.52 -5.91
N ARG A 531 -10.48 -13.05 -6.10
CA ARG A 531 -11.02 -13.28 -7.45
C ARG A 531 -11.26 -11.96 -8.21
N PRO A 532 -11.95 -10.95 -7.63
CA PRO A 532 -12.03 -9.64 -8.27
C PRO A 532 -10.67 -9.01 -8.51
N LEU A 533 -9.72 -9.15 -7.60
CA LEU A 533 -8.36 -8.63 -7.76
C LEU A 533 -7.70 -9.23 -9.00
N ILE A 534 -7.67 -10.57 -9.15
CA ILE A 534 -7.10 -11.23 -10.33
C ILE A 534 -7.76 -10.75 -11.63
N MET A 535 -9.09 -10.64 -11.65
CA MET A 535 -9.83 -10.17 -12.83
C MET A 535 -9.49 -8.70 -13.17
N HIS A 536 -9.40 -7.83 -12.17
CA HIS A 536 -9.01 -6.43 -12.38
C HIS A 536 -7.57 -6.33 -12.84
N THR A 537 -6.65 -7.12 -12.29
CA THR A 537 -5.25 -7.16 -12.72
C THR A 537 -5.12 -7.64 -14.17
N MET A 538 -5.89 -8.64 -14.59
CA MET A 538 -5.93 -9.06 -16.01
C MET A 538 -6.40 -7.92 -16.92
N ALA A 539 -7.43 -7.18 -16.52
CA ALA A 539 -7.92 -6.04 -17.28
C ALA A 539 -6.92 -4.89 -17.35
N ASP A 540 -6.27 -4.56 -16.24
CA ASP A 540 -5.23 -3.53 -16.20
C ASP A 540 -3.99 -3.95 -17.02
N TRP A 541 -3.59 -5.22 -16.93
CA TRP A 541 -2.49 -5.76 -17.72
C TRP A 541 -2.71 -5.66 -19.23
N TYR A 542 -3.96 -5.87 -19.66
CA TYR A 542 -4.38 -5.65 -21.03
C TYR A 542 -4.26 -4.18 -21.44
N MET A 543 -4.81 -3.27 -20.64
CA MET A 543 -4.82 -1.82 -20.95
C MET A 543 -3.41 -1.21 -21.00
N ARG A 544 -2.44 -1.76 -20.26
CA ARG A 544 -1.03 -1.35 -20.30
C ARG A 544 -0.25 -1.87 -21.50
N GLY A 545 -0.85 -2.70 -22.36
CA GLY A 545 -0.17 -3.41 -23.44
C GLY A 545 -0.30 -2.70 -24.78
N GLY A 546 0.64 -1.82 -25.10
CA GLY A 546 0.71 -1.17 -26.42
C GLY A 546 0.89 -2.16 -27.58
N GLU A 547 2.11 -2.40 -28.03
CA GLU A 547 2.39 -3.21 -29.24
C GLU A 547 2.23 -4.75 -29.05
N SER A 548 2.11 -5.23 -27.80
CA SER A 548 1.97 -6.66 -27.46
C SER A 548 0.56 -7.08 -27.04
N GLU A 549 -0.46 -6.26 -27.35
CA GLU A 549 -1.86 -6.45 -26.92
C GLU A 549 -2.41 -7.86 -27.24
N GLN A 550 -2.08 -8.41 -28.41
CA GLN A 550 -2.54 -9.74 -28.85
C GLN A 550 -1.92 -10.89 -28.04
N GLY A 551 -0.64 -10.80 -27.69
CA GLY A 551 0.04 -11.81 -26.87
C GLY A 551 -0.52 -11.84 -25.44
N ARG A 552 -0.76 -10.66 -24.86
CA ARG A 552 -1.40 -10.54 -23.54
C ARG A 552 -2.83 -11.06 -23.56
N LEU A 553 -3.61 -10.73 -24.59
CA LEU A 553 -4.98 -11.21 -24.74
C LEU A 553 -5.05 -12.73 -24.84
N SER A 554 -4.17 -13.35 -25.64
CA SER A 554 -4.05 -14.81 -25.71
C SER A 554 -3.74 -15.40 -24.33
N ARG A 555 -2.75 -14.83 -23.64
CA ARG A 555 -2.36 -15.32 -22.31
C ARG A 555 -3.48 -15.17 -21.29
N ILE A 556 -4.21 -14.06 -21.28
CA ILE A 556 -5.39 -13.85 -20.42
C ILE A 556 -6.46 -14.91 -20.72
N LEU A 557 -6.72 -15.21 -22.01
CA LEU A 557 -7.69 -16.25 -22.37
C LEU A 557 -7.26 -17.63 -21.87
N ASP A 558 -5.99 -17.99 -22.05
CA ASP A 558 -5.44 -19.27 -21.58
C ASP A 558 -5.60 -19.41 -20.06
N VAL A 559 -5.22 -18.38 -19.30
CA VAL A 559 -5.38 -18.38 -17.84
C VAL A 559 -6.86 -18.43 -17.45
N ALA A 560 -7.74 -17.65 -18.10
CA ALA A 560 -9.17 -17.66 -17.79
C ALA A 560 -9.82 -19.03 -18.05
N GLN A 561 -9.33 -19.79 -19.04
CA GLN A 561 -9.74 -21.17 -19.28
C GLN A 561 -9.24 -22.12 -18.18
N ASP A 562 -7.95 -22.03 -17.83
CA ASP A 562 -7.36 -22.84 -16.76
C ASP A 562 -8.11 -22.65 -15.43
N LEU A 563 -8.45 -21.40 -15.09
CA LEU A 563 -9.22 -21.03 -13.90
C LEU A 563 -10.72 -21.37 -13.98
N LYS A 564 -11.21 -21.80 -15.15
CA LYS A 564 -12.66 -21.93 -15.45
C LYS A 564 -13.44 -20.65 -15.17
N ALA A 565 -12.80 -19.50 -15.40
CA ALA A 565 -13.28 -18.17 -15.06
C ALA A 565 -13.76 -17.36 -16.27
N LEU A 566 -13.71 -17.92 -17.50
CA LEU A 566 -14.03 -17.17 -18.72
C LEU A 566 -15.41 -16.50 -18.67
N SER A 567 -16.46 -17.22 -18.25
CA SER A 567 -17.81 -16.67 -18.16
C SER A 567 -17.90 -15.49 -17.18
N VAL A 568 -17.21 -15.60 -16.04
CA VAL A 568 -17.14 -14.55 -15.01
C VAL A 568 -16.37 -13.34 -15.53
N LEU A 569 -15.24 -13.55 -16.21
CA LEU A 569 -14.45 -12.48 -16.79
C LEU A 569 -15.21 -11.73 -17.90
N LEU A 570 -15.97 -12.45 -18.74
CA LEU A 570 -16.84 -11.87 -19.77
C LEU A 570 -18.06 -11.14 -19.22
N SER A 571 -18.42 -11.38 -17.95
CA SER A 571 -19.50 -10.64 -17.29
C SER A 571 -19.06 -9.25 -16.79
N SER A 572 -17.75 -8.96 -16.79
CA SER A 572 -17.18 -7.69 -16.34
C SER A 572 -17.57 -6.50 -17.24
N ASN A 573 -17.59 -5.29 -16.65
CA ASN A 573 -17.94 -4.04 -17.35
C ASN A 573 -16.75 -3.38 -18.09
N SER A 574 -15.58 -4.02 -18.12
CA SER A 574 -14.45 -3.56 -18.94
C SER A 574 -14.68 -3.91 -20.41
N PHE A 575 -15.58 -3.15 -21.07
CA PHE A 575 -16.01 -3.44 -22.44
C PHE A 575 -14.87 -3.59 -23.46
N PRO A 576 -13.79 -2.77 -23.45
CA PRO A 576 -12.68 -2.95 -24.38
C PRO A 576 -12.03 -4.33 -24.28
N LEU A 577 -11.71 -4.80 -23.06
CA LEU A 577 -11.13 -6.12 -22.85
C LEU A 577 -12.12 -7.23 -23.21
N VAL A 578 -13.35 -7.13 -22.71
CA VAL A 578 -14.34 -8.20 -22.79
C VAL A 578 -14.76 -8.47 -24.23
N ILE A 579 -14.89 -7.44 -25.06
CA ILE A 579 -15.20 -7.59 -26.50
C ILE A 579 -14.04 -8.25 -27.24
N ASP A 580 -12.81 -7.79 -27.01
CA ASP A 580 -11.60 -8.38 -27.59
C ASP A 580 -11.46 -9.86 -27.20
N LEU A 581 -11.67 -10.16 -25.91
CA LEU A 581 -11.58 -11.50 -25.35
C LEU A 581 -12.68 -12.42 -25.89
N ALA A 582 -13.92 -11.94 -26.02
CA ALA A 582 -15.03 -12.69 -26.58
C ALA A 582 -14.78 -13.07 -28.05
N CYS A 583 -14.23 -12.14 -28.84
CA CYS A 583 -13.84 -12.41 -30.22
C CYS A 583 -12.76 -13.50 -30.30
N LEU A 584 -11.74 -13.43 -29.42
CA LEU A 584 -10.69 -14.43 -29.39
C LEU A 584 -11.20 -15.80 -28.89
N ALA A 585 -12.07 -15.81 -27.87
CA ALA A 585 -12.69 -17.02 -27.33
C ALA A 585 -13.58 -17.71 -28.38
N SER A 586 -14.32 -16.94 -29.18
CA SER A 586 -15.13 -17.48 -30.28
C SER A 586 -14.27 -18.13 -31.37
N ARG A 587 -13.13 -17.53 -31.71
CA ARG A 587 -12.17 -18.12 -32.67
C ARG A 587 -11.58 -19.45 -32.19
N ARG A 588 -11.49 -19.64 -30.88
CA ARG A 588 -11.04 -20.89 -30.25
C ARG A 588 -12.19 -21.81 -29.85
N GLU A 589 -13.40 -21.52 -30.32
CA GLU A 589 -14.60 -22.32 -30.10
C GLU A 589 -15.01 -22.44 -28.61
N TYR A 590 -14.52 -21.54 -27.75
CA TYR A 590 -14.87 -21.48 -26.32
C TYR A 590 -16.15 -20.69 -26.03
N LEU A 591 -16.65 -19.92 -27.00
CA LEU A 591 -17.81 -19.05 -26.83
C LEU A 591 -18.63 -18.96 -28.13
N LYS A 592 -19.97 -19.00 -28.00
CA LYS A 592 -20.89 -18.64 -29.08
C LYS A 592 -21.11 -17.12 -29.09
N LEU A 593 -20.44 -16.44 -30.02
CA LEU A 593 -20.38 -14.98 -30.07
C LEU A 593 -21.74 -14.33 -30.33
N ASP A 594 -22.56 -14.92 -31.19
CA ASP A 594 -23.90 -14.45 -31.54
C ASP A 594 -24.80 -14.31 -30.30
N LYS A 595 -24.95 -15.41 -29.54
CA LYS A 595 -25.76 -15.44 -28.34
C LYS A 595 -25.21 -14.48 -27.28
N TRP A 596 -23.90 -14.52 -27.07
CA TRP A 596 -23.26 -13.67 -26.06
C TRP A 596 -23.41 -12.18 -26.35
N LEU A 597 -23.26 -11.75 -27.61
CA LEU A 597 -23.48 -10.37 -28.02
C LEU A 597 -24.93 -9.95 -27.79
N THR A 598 -25.89 -10.77 -28.20
CA THR A 598 -27.33 -10.51 -27.98
C THR A 598 -27.65 -10.35 -26.50
N ASP A 599 -27.15 -11.27 -25.65
CA ASP A 599 -27.36 -11.21 -24.19
C ASP A 599 -26.76 -9.93 -23.59
N LYS A 600 -25.53 -9.54 -23.99
CA LYS A 600 -24.86 -8.34 -23.49
C LYS A 600 -25.46 -7.03 -24.01
N ILE A 601 -25.93 -7.01 -25.26
CA ILE A 601 -26.68 -5.87 -25.81
C ILE A 601 -28.00 -5.69 -25.07
N PHE A 602 -28.70 -6.78 -24.73
CA PHE A 602 -29.93 -6.69 -23.95
C PHE A 602 -29.69 -6.16 -22.53
N GLU A 603 -28.63 -6.62 -21.87
CA GLU A 603 -28.26 -6.21 -20.51
C GLU A 603 -27.81 -4.74 -20.42
N HIS A 604 -26.89 -4.30 -21.28
CA HIS A 604 -26.24 -2.99 -21.19
C HIS A 604 -26.72 -1.95 -22.22
N LYS A 605 -27.58 -2.36 -23.17
CA LYS A 605 -28.22 -1.50 -24.18
C LYS A 605 -27.19 -0.69 -24.98
N GLU A 606 -27.52 0.58 -25.25
CA GLU A 606 -26.77 1.48 -26.12
C GLU A 606 -25.29 1.65 -25.72
N ALA A 607 -24.96 1.59 -24.42
CA ALA A 607 -23.58 1.74 -23.95
C ALA A 607 -22.64 0.65 -24.47
N PHE A 608 -23.11 -0.60 -24.53
CA PHE A 608 -22.34 -1.72 -25.05
C PHE A 608 -22.27 -1.72 -26.58
N ILE A 609 -23.36 -1.29 -27.24
CA ILE A 609 -23.38 -1.08 -28.70
C ILE A 609 -22.33 -0.06 -29.12
N GLN A 610 -22.24 1.09 -28.42
CA GLN A 610 -21.23 2.11 -28.67
C GLN A 610 -19.80 1.55 -28.48
N ALA A 611 -19.57 0.71 -27.47
CA ALA A 611 -18.29 0.07 -27.25
C ALA A 611 -17.91 -0.90 -28.38
N CYS A 612 -18.87 -1.70 -28.88
CA CYS A 612 -18.68 -2.57 -30.04
C CYS A 612 -18.35 -1.78 -31.31
N VAL A 613 -19.02 -0.65 -31.54
CA VAL A 613 -18.72 0.25 -32.66
C VAL A 613 -17.30 0.81 -32.54
N ASN A 614 -16.91 1.31 -31.37
CA ASN A 614 -15.56 1.84 -31.13
C ASN A 614 -14.47 0.76 -31.32
N PHE A 615 -14.76 -0.46 -30.88
CA PHE A 615 -13.91 -1.62 -31.10
C PHE A 615 -13.69 -1.90 -32.59
N LEU A 616 -14.77 -1.93 -33.38
CA LEU A 616 -14.70 -2.15 -34.83
C LEU A 616 -13.95 -1.00 -35.53
N LYS A 617 -14.13 0.27 -35.12
CA LYS A 617 -13.34 1.41 -35.62
C LYS A 617 -11.84 1.22 -35.38
N ARG A 618 -11.47 0.73 -34.20
CA ARG A 618 -10.07 0.53 -33.80
C ARG A 618 -9.40 -0.63 -34.52
N ARG A 619 -10.08 -1.78 -34.63
CA ARG A 619 -9.52 -3.02 -35.23
C ARG A 619 -9.65 -3.07 -36.76
N CYS A 620 -10.65 -2.39 -37.33
CA CYS A 620 -10.97 -2.45 -38.75
C CYS A 620 -11.35 -1.07 -39.33
N PRO A 621 -10.47 -0.06 -39.32
CA PRO A 621 -10.78 1.29 -39.83
C PRO A 621 -11.25 1.31 -41.30
N GLN A 622 -10.89 0.28 -42.09
CA GLN A 622 -11.31 0.11 -43.48
C GLN A 622 -12.84 0.04 -43.68
N ILE A 623 -13.62 -0.33 -42.66
CA ILE A 623 -15.09 -0.40 -42.76
C ILE A 623 -15.76 0.98 -42.66
N MET A 624 -15.02 2.04 -42.34
CA MET A 624 -15.54 3.43 -42.31
C MET A 624 -15.46 4.15 -43.66
N GLY A 625 -15.02 3.48 -44.74
CA GLY A 625 -15.01 4.05 -46.09
C GLY A 625 -13.76 4.87 -46.44
N GLY A 626 -12.74 4.90 -45.56
CA GLY A 626 -11.45 5.51 -45.86
C GLY A 626 -10.54 4.57 -46.67
N ILE A 627 -9.86 5.09 -47.69
CA ILE A 627 -8.79 4.38 -48.41
C ILE A 627 -7.56 4.32 -47.48
N VAL A 628 -7.57 3.37 -46.55
CA VAL A 628 -6.40 3.08 -45.72
C VAL A 628 -5.52 2.11 -46.49
N LYS A 629 -4.35 2.55 -46.96
CA LYS A 629 -3.36 1.68 -47.61
C LYS A 629 -2.98 0.55 -46.64
N GLU A 630 -3.02 -0.69 -47.11
CA GLU A 630 -2.75 -1.93 -46.35
C GLU A 630 -1.40 -1.95 -45.60
N GLU A 631 -0.47 -1.05 -45.91
CA GLU A 631 0.91 -1.04 -45.40
C GLU A 631 1.08 -0.53 -43.96
N ASN A 632 0.08 0.14 -43.36
CA ASN A 632 0.23 0.78 -42.04
C ASN A 632 -0.55 0.11 -40.89
N LEU A 633 -1.20 -1.04 -41.11
CA LEU A 633 -1.87 -1.79 -40.03
C LEU A 633 -1.14 -3.10 -39.72
N PRO A 634 -0.87 -3.41 -38.43
CA PRO A 634 -0.34 -4.71 -38.04
C PRO A 634 -1.26 -5.83 -38.54
N LYS A 635 -0.72 -6.83 -39.25
CA LYS A 635 -1.48 -8.03 -39.69
C LYS A 635 -2.16 -8.76 -38.53
N SER A 636 -1.68 -8.57 -37.30
CA SER A 636 -2.22 -9.09 -36.05
C SER A 636 -3.48 -8.35 -35.54
N ALA A 637 -3.84 -7.19 -36.10
CA ALA A 637 -5.00 -6.40 -35.70
C ALA A 637 -6.27 -6.70 -36.51
N GLN A 638 -6.17 -7.50 -37.58
CA GLN A 638 -7.31 -7.81 -38.45
C GLN A 638 -8.19 -8.91 -37.82
N LEU A 639 -9.48 -8.60 -37.64
CA LEU A 639 -10.49 -9.55 -37.20
C LEU A 639 -10.83 -10.53 -38.36
N PRO A 640 -11.07 -11.82 -38.08
CA PRO A 640 -11.57 -12.74 -39.09
C PRO A 640 -12.89 -12.26 -39.69
N ALA A 641 -13.07 -12.52 -40.99
CA ALA A 641 -14.27 -12.14 -41.74
C ALA A 641 -15.57 -12.64 -41.10
N GLU A 642 -15.56 -13.84 -40.52
CA GLU A 642 -16.71 -14.47 -39.85
C GLU A 642 -17.07 -13.77 -38.54
N THR A 643 -16.07 -13.41 -37.72
CA THR A 643 -16.26 -12.65 -36.47
C THR A 643 -16.82 -11.26 -36.77
N LEU A 644 -16.28 -10.59 -37.78
CA LEU A 644 -16.74 -9.28 -38.24
C LEU A 644 -18.18 -9.32 -38.76
N ALA A 645 -18.52 -10.32 -39.58
CA ALA A 645 -19.87 -10.51 -40.10
C ALA A 645 -20.90 -10.76 -38.98
N THR A 646 -20.53 -11.59 -38.00
CA THR A 646 -21.40 -11.90 -36.84
C THR A 646 -21.66 -10.65 -36.01
N MET A 647 -20.62 -9.87 -35.67
CA MET A 647 -20.78 -8.64 -34.90
C MET A 647 -21.66 -7.61 -35.62
N LEU A 648 -21.43 -7.38 -36.91
CA LEU A 648 -22.21 -6.42 -37.69
C LEU A 648 -23.67 -6.86 -37.86
N SER A 649 -23.92 -8.15 -38.08
CA SER A 649 -25.28 -8.70 -38.17
C SER A 649 -26.05 -8.48 -36.87
N CYS A 650 -25.43 -8.75 -35.71
CA CYS A 650 -26.03 -8.46 -34.40
C CYS A 650 -26.30 -6.95 -34.22
N LEU A 651 -25.32 -6.09 -34.51
CA LEU A 651 -25.48 -4.64 -34.36
C LEU A 651 -26.57 -4.05 -35.25
N GLN A 652 -26.71 -4.55 -36.48
CA GLN A 652 -27.71 -4.09 -37.44
C GLN A 652 -29.15 -4.37 -36.96
N GLN A 653 -29.38 -5.48 -36.25
CA GLN A 653 -30.68 -5.81 -35.67
C GLN A 653 -31.15 -4.79 -34.62
N TYR A 654 -30.21 -4.12 -33.95
CA TYR A 654 -30.49 -3.13 -32.91
C TYR A 654 -30.29 -1.68 -33.36
N ALA A 655 -29.92 -1.45 -34.63
CA ALA A 655 -29.65 -0.11 -35.16
C ALA A 655 -30.86 0.83 -35.08
N GLY A 656 -32.09 0.30 -35.10
CA GLY A 656 -33.32 1.08 -34.94
C GLY A 656 -33.64 1.49 -33.48
N SER A 657 -32.88 0.99 -32.50
CA SER A 657 -33.13 1.19 -31.06
C SER A 657 -32.10 2.10 -30.37
N VAL A 658 -31.16 2.67 -31.12
CA VAL A 658 -30.07 3.53 -30.63
C VAL A 658 -30.18 4.95 -31.19
N SER A 659 -29.38 5.89 -30.68
CA SER A 659 -29.31 7.25 -31.21
C SER A 659 -29.03 7.30 -32.72
N GLN A 660 -29.55 8.33 -33.38
CA GLN A 660 -29.52 8.48 -34.83
C GLN A 660 -28.08 8.45 -35.39
N GLU A 661 -27.14 9.11 -34.72
CA GLU A 661 -25.72 9.14 -35.10
C GLU A 661 -25.05 7.74 -35.03
N LEU A 662 -25.41 6.95 -34.02
CA LEU A 662 -24.95 5.57 -33.88
C LEU A 662 -25.55 4.64 -34.94
N SER A 663 -26.84 4.80 -35.21
CA SER A 663 -27.56 4.05 -36.24
C SER A 663 -26.94 4.26 -37.63
N GLU A 664 -26.70 5.52 -38.00
CA GLU A 664 -26.04 5.89 -39.26
C GLU A 664 -24.62 5.30 -39.36
N THR A 665 -23.88 5.31 -38.25
CA THR A 665 -22.55 4.70 -38.18
C THR A 665 -22.61 3.17 -38.42
N ILE A 666 -23.53 2.46 -37.76
CA ILE A 666 -23.69 1.00 -37.90
C ILE A 666 -24.08 0.62 -39.33
N LEU A 667 -25.02 1.36 -39.93
CA LEU A 667 -25.45 1.14 -41.31
C LEU A 667 -24.31 1.38 -42.31
N THR A 668 -23.51 2.44 -42.10
CA THR A 668 -22.33 2.74 -42.92
C THR A 668 -21.29 1.62 -42.84
N MET A 669 -20.98 1.13 -41.64
CA MET A 669 -20.05 0.01 -41.45
C MET A 669 -20.54 -1.28 -42.11
N SER A 670 -21.84 -1.57 -41.99
CA SER A 670 -22.46 -2.77 -42.57
C SER A 670 -22.47 -2.73 -44.10
N GLY A 671 -22.75 -1.56 -44.69
CA GLY A 671 -22.69 -1.34 -46.14
C GLY A 671 -21.28 -1.51 -46.69
N ASN A 672 -20.27 -0.90 -46.06
CA ASN A 672 -18.88 -1.01 -46.49
C ASN A 672 -18.29 -2.41 -46.30
N CYS A 673 -18.68 -3.12 -45.23
CA CYS A 673 -18.23 -4.50 -44.99
C CYS A 673 -18.79 -5.47 -46.04
N SER A 674 -20.06 -5.29 -46.44
CA SER A 674 -20.68 -6.07 -47.52
C SER A 674 -19.94 -5.91 -48.86
N ILE A 675 -19.31 -4.76 -49.10
CA ILE A 675 -18.48 -4.50 -50.29
C ILE A 675 -17.09 -5.17 -50.16
N LEU A 676 -16.50 -5.17 -48.96
CA LEU A 676 -15.21 -5.80 -48.68
C LEU A 676 -15.26 -7.34 -48.70
N LEU A 677 -16.32 -7.94 -48.18
CA LEU A 677 -16.54 -9.39 -48.16
C LEU A 677 -16.89 -9.96 -49.56
N ASN A 678 -17.42 -9.13 -50.46
CA ASN A 678 -17.81 -9.51 -51.83
C ASN A 678 -16.72 -9.28 -52.91
N LYS A 679 -15.47 -8.91 -52.55
CA LYS A 679 -14.38 -8.89 -53.53
C LYS A 679 -13.98 -10.31 -53.94
N PRO A 680 -14.03 -10.69 -55.24
CA PRO A 680 -13.61 -12.01 -55.69
C PRO A 680 -12.10 -12.19 -55.46
N ARG A 681 -11.69 -13.29 -54.81
CA ARG A 681 -10.29 -13.69 -54.68
C ARG A 681 -9.64 -13.75 -56.08
N GLN A 682 -8.55 -13.01 -56.30
CA GLN A 682 -7.75 -13.18 -57.51
C GLN A 682 -7.17 -14.60 -57.57
N PRO A 683 -7.16 -15.27 -58.74
CA PRO A 683 -6.43 -16.53 -58.90
C PRO A 683 -4.92 -16.25 -58.84
N PRO A 684 -4.09 -17.24 -58.43
CA PRO A 684 -2.66 -17.05 -58.23
C PRO A 684 -1.95 -16.64 -59.53
N PRO A 685 -0.90 -15.79 -59.46
CA PRO A 685 -0.24 -15.24 -60.64
C PRO A 685 0.53 -16.33 -61.39
N GLY A 686 0.14 -16.58 -62.65
CA GLY A 686 0.82 -17.54 -63.51
C GLY A 686 0.18 -17.91 -64.85
N VAL A 687 -1.05 -17.43 -65.16
CA VAL A 687 -1.72 -17.82 -66.42
C VAL A 687 -1.99 -16.58 -67.28
N VAL A 688 -1.09 -16.33 -68.23
CA VAL A 688 -1.30 -15.41 -69.36
C VAL A 688 -2.35 -16.02 -70.28
N LYS A 689 -3.39 -15.27 -70.66
CA LYS A 689 -4.21 -15.59 -71.83
C LYS A 689 -4.34 -14.38 -72.76
N THR A 690 -3.93 -14.62 -74.00
CA THR A 690 -4.05 -13.75 -75.17
C THR A 690 -5.51 -13.60 -75.63
N PRO A 691 -5.86 -12.54 -76.39
CA PRO A 691 -7.25 -12.21 -76.70
C PRO A 691 -7.67 -12.63 -78.12
N ARG A 692 -8.88 -13.17 -78.26
CA ARG A 692 -9.93 -12.86 -79.28
C ARG A 692 -10.82 -14.08 -79.62
N GLY A 693 -12.12 -13.83 -79.68
CA GLY A 693 -12.96 -14.26 -80.81
C GLY A 693 -13.99 -15.37 -80.57
N LEU A 694 -15.27 -14.99 -80.77
CA LEU A 694 -16.40 -15.75 -81.35
C LEU A 694 -17.08 -16.86 -80.51
N GLU A 695 -18.37 -16.65 -80.24
CA GLU A 695 -19.40 -17.69 -80.00
C GLU A 695 -19.63 -18.56 -81.27
N PRO A 696 -20.47 -19.65 -81.31
CA PRO A 696 -21.42 -20.21 -80.31
C PRO A 696 -21.49 -21.77 -80.19
N ALA A 697 -22.32 -22.24 -79.24
CA ALA A 697 -23.15 -23.48 -79.22
C ALA A 697 -22.49 -24.89 -79.30
N PHE A 698 -22.77 -25.75 -78.30
CA PHE A 698 -23.56 -27.00 -78.40
C PHE A 698 -23.49 -27.84 -77.10
N SER A 699 -24.52 -28.67 -76.95
CA SER A 699 -25.01 -29.36 -75.76
C SER A 699 -24.28 -30.64 -75.30
N ALA A 700 -24.52 -30.96 -74.02
CA ALA A 700 -24.84 -32.28 -73.43
C ALA A 700 -23.77 -33.39 -73.32
N ALA A 701 -23.84 -34.01 -72.12
CA ALA A 701 -23.57 -35.39 -71.75
C ALA A 701 -22.13 -35.83 -71.39
N SER A 702 -22.04 -36.22 -70.11
CA SER A 702 -21.54 -37.53 -69.64
C SER A 702 -20.22 -37.57 -68.84
N LEU A 703 -20.38 -38.15 -67.64
CA LEU A 703 -19.48 -39.10 -66.94
C LEU A 703 -18.28 -38.55 -66.13
N ASN A 704 -18.50 -38.52 -64.81
CA ASN A 704 -17.67 -38.89 -63.65
C ASN A 704 -16.15 -39.11 -63.84
N PRO A 705 -15.28 -38.82 -62.82
CA PRO A 705 -15.22 -39.76 -61.69
C PRO A 705 -14.74 -39.23 -60.30
N SER A 706 -15.08 -40.05 -59.28
CA SER A 706 -14.30 -40.44 -58.08
C SER A 706 -14.32 -39.62 -56.78
N GLN A 707 -14.75 -40.34 -55.75
CA GLN A 707 -14.94 -40.01 -54.33
C GLN A 707 -13.64 -40.11 -53.50
N ALA A 708 -13.61 -39.37 -52.39
CA ALA A 708 -12.69 -39.53 -51.24
C ALA A 708 -13.52 -39.83 -49.96
N PRO A 709 -12.95 -40.46 -48.91
CA PRO A 709 -13.70 -41.06 -47.80
C PRO A 709 -14.03 -40.07 -46.68
N GLN A 710 -15.31 -39.97 -46.32
CA GLN A 710 -15.84 -39.05 -45.28
C GLN A 710 -16.49 -39.78 -44.08
N GLN A 711 -16.13 -41.05 -43.81
CA GLN A 711 -16.82 -41.89 -42.83
C GLN A 711 -16.15 -42.05 -41.45
N GLN A 712 -15.01 -41.41 -41.15
CA GLN A 712 -14.35 -41.57 -39.84
C GLN A 712 -14.60 -40.44 -38.82
N GLN A 713 -15.21 -39.31 -39.20
CA GLN A 713 -15.43 -38.18 -38.27
C GLN A 713 -16.81 -38.13 -37.62
N GLN A 714 -17.80 -38.88 -38.12
CA GLN A 714 -19.15 -38.90 -37.51
C GLN A 714 -19.30 -39.89 -36.34
N GLN A 715 -18.40 -40.86 -36.18
CA GLN A 715 -18.48 -41.83 -35.07
C GLN A 715 -17.93 -41.31 -33.73
N GLN A 716 -17.04 -40.30 -33.73
CA GLN A 716 -16.50 -39.75 -32.48
C GLN A 716 -17.42 -38.71 -31.82
N GLN A 717 -18.24 -37.98 -32.60
CA GLN A 717 -19.19 -37.02 -32.04
C GLN A 717 -20.41 -37.69 -31.39
N GLN A 718 -20.86 -38.85 -31.88
CA GLN A 718 -22.00 -39.56 -31.27
C GLN A 718 -21.66 -40.26 -29.95
N GLN A 719 -20.41 -40.71 -29.74
CA GLN A 719 -20.02 -41.33 -28.47
C GLN A 719 -19.92 -40.34 -27.31
N GLN A 720 -19.55 -39.09 -27.58
CA GLN A 720 -19.44 -38.07 -26.52
C GLN A 720 -20.80 -37.52 -26.10
N GLN A 721 -21.80 -37.56 -27.00
CA GLN A 721 -23.17 -37.14 -26.71
C GLN A 721 -23.97 -38.21 -25.93
N GLN A 722 -23.72 -39.50 -26.19
CA GLN A 722 -24.34 -40.60 -25.41
C GLN A 722 -23.81 -40.73 -23.97
N GLN A 723 -22.56 -40.34 -23.68
CA GLN A 723 -22.07 -40.33 -22.29
C GLN A 723 -22.71 -39.22 -21.43
N LEU A 724 -23.18 -38.13 -22.04
CA LEU A 724 -23.87 -37.05 -21.34
C LEU A 724 -25.35 -37.37 -21.05
N GLU A 725 -26.01 -38.21 -21.86
CA GLU A 725 -27.39 -38.67 -21.63
C GLU A 725 -27.52 -39.80 -20.59
N VAL A 726 -26.46 -40.59 -20.38
CA VAL A 726 -26.44 -41.63 -19.33
C VAL A 726 -26.29 -41.03 -17.92
N LEU A 727 -25.67 -39.85 -17.78
CA LEU A 727 -25.56 -39.15 -16.51
C LEU A 727 -26.81 -38.35 -16.12
N SER A 728 -27.64 -37.95 -17.09
CA SER A 728 -28.90 -37.24 -16.82
C SER A 728 -30.08 -38.15 -16.51
N SER A 729 -30.01 -39.44 -16.87
CA SER A 729 -31.08 -40.42 -16.64
C SER A 729 -31.03 -41.14 -15.28
N LEU A 730 -30.00 -40.92 -14.47
CA LEU A 730 -29.90 -41.44 -13.09
C LEU A 730 -30.55 -40.51 -12.04
N GLY A 731 -31.08 -39.35 -12.44
CA GLY A 731 -31.64 -38.33 -11.55
C GLY A 731 -33.16 -38.39 -11.31
N SER A 732 -33.89 -39.31 -11.94
CA SER A 732 -35.36 -39.34 -11.87
C SER A 732 -35.92 -40.73 -11.58
N LEU A 733 -35.78 -41.18 -10.33
CA LEU A 733 -36.68 -42.17 -9.72
C LEU A 733 -37.20 -41.63 -8.39
N SER A 734 -38.40 -41.04 -8.41
CA SER A 734 -39.21 -40.75 -7.23
C SER A 734 -40.01 -41.99 -6.84
N MET A 735 -39.88 -42.46 -5.59
CA MET A 735 -40.92 -43.26 -4.93
C MET A 735 -41.13 -42.72 -3.50
N SER A 736 -42.35 -42.24 -3.30
CA SER A 736 -43.16 -42.13 -2.07
C SER A 736 -42.58 -42.66 -0.75
N GLY A 737 -42.74 -41.87 0.34
CA GLY A 737 -42.56 -42.28 1.76
C GLY A 737 -43.53 -43.37 2.24
N PRO A 738 -43.55 -43.78 3.55
CA PRO A 738 -43.55 -42.86 4.70
C PRO A 738 -42.83 -43.32 6.01
N ALA A 739 -42.72 -42.36 6.94
CA ALA A 739 -42.90 -42.45 8.41
C ALA A 739 -41.94 -43.22 9.37
N THR A 740 -41.57 -42.49 10.43
CA THR A 740 -41.37 -42.86 11.86
C THR A 740 -40.12 -43.60 12.34
N ALA A 741 -39.35 -42.93 13.22
CA ALA A 741 -38.91 -43.37 14.58
C ALA A 741 -37.64 -42.59 15.00
N GLN A 742 -37.77 -41.52 15.79
CA GLN A 742 -37.39 -41.47 17.22
C GLN A 742 -35.93 -41.87 17.54
N ALA A 743 -35.15 -40.87 17.96
CA ALA A 743 -33.87 -41.01 18.65
C ALA A 743 -34.07 -41.29 20.16
N PRO A 744 -33.21 -42.08 20.82
CA PRO A 744 -33.14 -42.12 22.27
C PRO A 744 -32.05 -41.17 22.81
N PRO A 745 -32.22 -40.62 24.03
CA PRO A 745 -31.32 -39.63 24.61
C PRO A 745 -30.19 -40.26 25.46
N LEU A 746 -29.12 -39.50 25.59
CA LEU A 746 -27.98 -39.77 26.47
C LEU A 746 -28.40 -39.74 27.94
N GLY A 747 -28.17 -40.85 28.64
CA GLY A 747 -28.40 -41.01 30.07
C GLY A 747 -27.24 -40.48 30.91
N VAL A 748 -27.59 -39.62 31.86
CA VAL A 748 -26.79 -39.20 33.02
C VAL A 748 -26.75 -40.37 34.02
N GLY A 749 -25.56 -40.78 34.44
CA GLY A 749 -25.36 -41.78 35.48
C GLY A 749 -24.60 -41.18 36.67
N GLY A 750 -25.24 -41.15 37.83
CA GLY A 750 -24.62 -40.85 39.11
C GLY A 750 -25.07 -41.86 40.18
N GLY A 751 -24.08 -42.34 40.96
CA GLY A 751 -24.23 -43.00 42.26
C GLY A 751 -24.31 -44.53 42.25
N PRO A 752 -23.89 -45.22 43.34
CA PRO A 752 -23.43 -44.68 44.63
C PRO A 752 -21.91 -44.62 44.80
#